data_AF-A0A7C2JY79-F1
#
_entry.id   AF-A0A7C2JY79-F1
#
_cell.length_a   1.000
_cell.length_b   1.000
_cell.length_c   1.000
_cell.angle_alpha   90.00
_cell.angle_beta   90.00
_cell.angle_gamma   90.00
#
_symmetry.space_group_name_H-M   'P 1'
#
loop_
_entity.id
_entity.type
_entity.pdbx_description
1 polymer ?
#
loop_
_entity_poly.entity_id
_entity_poly.type
_entity_poly.pdbx_seq_one_letter_code
_entity_poly.pdbx_strand_id
1 'polypeptide(L)'
;MKKTRPSDFRLLTSYFILSSHFLLSLPAIAADAPIAVEPAAITPPVRLGKPMPTVWDVTKYQPGLLEGKLEFRVHLGPKLFYTYTTDELVLHAPDQRLRLLFPAISEAVSTAELEVDVAWLGKSGRIPLRMQLLRVPFSAQKTTMLMVGEERGAHGRTPEWEQRLSSLAVESLATDATRARVANRDAFLPLQTVIQSWDANSFPQEPLAYTPYDLVAVTGEVFGELRKQQLEAIETWVRAGGRLYIEADDLLEARHVEFLNRLTAHDAQQDNWSLDRVGRLDWPVFNDDDEYHAVVDLGRVVIRHPLSDAIEVSDTARRLLWDVPPGVDPVEQVMKLPMQMPSYGGARRRFTGVIPPGAFLQNQPSVPSLFENLQKLLMPAGVQLVPFWLIVLLLGGLVVTIGPGEWWLLGKLRLRRFTWLTWPAATVAVTALTVGLSNSYMRSAEQSRFLQITDLGTDGRVVRLQRFEMTFPTQSRDVAADVQRGLWRVVTPPEMVDSAPFMLPNPGRRPRGQPQPNLPTPPEADASLAPPTFDGRVPNRYTATQFVPQWTPRLSHRYELPGEDRDGPLDWTTILPLLSGDLRFNLSSALAEVKRQLPEALSITVVHRSDVIGTYLGQGDERPSLWSLVGVLTCQQAAYGTDPWTNTSDRFDWSDLPILSAEGPYDYAVLVVVRDGDGWTVYRRPFRTTTPVLAPGQ
;
A
#
# COMPACT_ATOMS: atom_id res chain seq x y z
N MET A 1 9.42 41.51 -74.45
CA MET A 1 10.48 40.98 -73.56
C MET A 1 10.06 41.25 -72.12
N LYS A 2 9.70 40.20 -71.36
CA LYS A 2 9.03 40.31 -70.05
C LYS A 2 10.02 40.51 -68.91
N LYS A 3 9.79 41.55 -68.09
CA LYS A 3 10.43 41.81 -66.79
C LYS A 3 10.02 40.73 -65.77
N THR A 4 10.98 39.99 -65.25
CA THR A 4 10.83 39.14 -64.06
C THR A 4 11.08 39.97 -62.80
N ARG A 5 10.18 39.83 -61.81
CA ARG A 5 10.16 40.56 -60.55
C ARG A 5 11.10 39.91 -59.51
N PRO A 6 11.70 40.67 -58.58
CA PRO A 6 12.50 40.12 -57.49
C PRO A 6 11.59 39.78 -56.31
N SER A 7 11.09 38.55 -56.23
CA SER A 7 10.34 38.07 -55.05
C SER A 7 10.79 36.71 -54.51
N ASP A 8 11.73 36.02 -55.15
CA ASP A 8 12.02 34.62 -54.79
C ASP A 8 13.23 34.43 -53.86
N PHE A 9 13.86 35.52 -53.38
CA PHE A 9 15.04 35.42 -52.51
C PHE A 9 14.73 35.39 -51.01
N ARG A 10 13.46 35.51 -50.58
CA ARG A 10 13.07 35.48 -49.15
C ARG A 10 12.57 34.13 -48.66
N LEU A 11 12.30 33.16 -49.53
CA LEU A 11 11.81 31.82 -49.12
C LEU A 11 12.94 30.81 -48.84
N LEU A 12 14.14 31.00 -49.39
CA LEU A 12 15.29 30.11 -49.14
C LEU A 12 16.03 30.45 -47.84
N THR A 13 15.96 31.69 -47.35
CA THR A 13 16.61 32.08 -46.08
C THR A 13 15.80 31.63 -44.86
N SER A 14 14.47 31.52 -44.96
CA SER A 14 13.62 31.03 -43.87
C SER A 14 13.76 29.52 -43.63
N TYR A 15 14.07 28.72 -44.67
CA TYR A 15 14.33 27.29 -44.51
C TYR A 15 15.70 26.99 -43.87
N PHE A 16 16.70 27.86 -44.07
CA PHE A 16 18.02 27.72 -43.42
C PHE A 16 18.02 28.18 -41.95
N ILE A 17 17.14 29.10 -41.56
CA ILE A 17 17.01 29.55 -40.16
C ILE A 17 16.12 28.58 -39.34
N LEU A 18 15.11 27.93 -39.94
CA LEU A 18 14.36 26.89 -39.23
C LEU A 18 15.11 25.54 -39.11
N SER A 19 16.02 25.21 -40.04
CA SER A 19 16.83 23.98 -39.94
C SER A 19 18.05 24.12 -39.02
N SER A 20 18.55 25.33 -38.79
CA SER A 20 19.65 25.59 -37.85
C SER A 20 19.21 25.67 -36.38
N HIS A 21 17.92 25.87 -36.10
CA HIS A 21 17.36 25.71 -34.75
C HIS A 21 16.98 24.27 -34.39
N PHE A 22 16.95 23.34 -35.37
CA PHE A 22 16.64 21.93 -35.13
C PHE A 22 17.89 21.04 -34.94
N LEU A 23 19.09 21.56 -35.21
CA LEU A 23 20.36 20.81 -35.12
C LEU A 23 21.23 21.18 -33.89
N LEU A 24 20.72 22.01 -32.97
CA LEU A 24 21.42 22.42 -31.74
C LEU A 24 20.76 21.93 -30.45
N SER A 25 19.95 20.88 -30.52
CA SER A 25 19.63 20.03 -29.36
C SER A 25 20.40 18.71 -29.44
N LEU A 26 21.72 18.80 -29.67
CA LEU A 26 22.59 17.70 -29.26
C LEU A 26 22.49 17.65 -27.72
N PRO A 27 22.26 16.47 -27.10
CA PRO A 27 22.31 16.36 -25.66
C PRO A 27 23.68 16.92 -25.25
N ALA A 28 23.65 17.96 -24.41
CA ALA A 28 24.86 18.52 -23.83
C ALA A 28 25.70 17.33 -23.34
N ILE A 29 26.91 17.20 -23.89
CA ILE A 29 27.93 16.28 -23.38
C ILE A 29 27.93 16.51 -21.87
N ALA A 30 27.58 15.48 -21.11
CA ALA A 30 27.39 15.57 -19.67
C ALA A 30 28.58 16.31 -19.09
N ALA A 31 28.36 17.55 -18.67
CA ALA A 31 29.31 18.24 -17.81
C ALA A 31 29.53 17.31 -16.61
N ASP A 32 30.79 17.08 -16.23
CA ASP A 32 31.17 16.17 -15.14
C ASP A 32 30.24 16.40 -13.95
N ALA A 33 29.28 15.49 -13.75
CA ALA A 33 28.30 15.62 -12.69
C ALA A 33 29.06 15.63 -11.37
N PRO A 34 28.71 16.51 -10.41
CA PRO A 34 29.48 16.64 -9.17
C PRO A 34 29.44 15.36 -8.33
N ILE A 35 28.46 14.48 -8.60
CA ILE A 35 28.23 13.21 -7.94
C ILE A 35 27.85 12.11 -8.94
N ALA A 36 28.13 10.86 -8.59
CA ALA A 36 27.50 9.68 -9.14
C ALA A 36 26.60 9.03 -8.08
N VAL A 37 25.49 8.45 -8.53
CA VAL A 37 24.55 7.73 -7.67
C VAL A 37 24.24 6.41 -8.35
N GLU A 38 24.56 5.31 -7.68
CA GLU A 38 24.35 3.96 -8.18
C GLU A 38 23.62 3.12 -7.12
N PRO A 39 22.69 2.22 -7.52
CA PRO A 39 22.12 1.28 -6.58
C PRO A 39 23.24 0.39 -6.05
N ALA A 40 23.29 0.18 -4.74
CA ALA A 40 24.26 -0.72 -4.15
C ALA A 40 24.07 -2.13 -4.74
N ALA A 41 25.16 -2.86 -4.92
CA ALA A 41 25.15 -4.20 -5.52
C ALA A 41 24.21 -5.21 -4.82
N ILE A 42 23.82 -4.91 -3.57
CA ILE A 42 23.00 -5.75 -2.70
C ILE A 42 21.56 -5.23 -2.63
N THR A 43 21.08 -4.48 -3.63
CA THR A 43 19.67 -4.06 -3.64
C THR A 43 18.79 -5.30 -3.90
N PRO A 44 17.97 -5.73 -2.94
CA PRO A 44 17.12 -6.89 -3.11
C PRO A 44 16.08 -6.62 -4.20
N PRO A 45 15.48 -7.65 -4.82
CA PRO A 45 14.32 -7.45 -5.65
C PRO A 45 13.24 -6.74 -4.83
N VAL A 46 12.67 -5.72 -5.44
CA VAL A 46 11.75 -4.80 -4.80
C VAL A 46 10.33 -5.32 -4.92
N ARG A 47 9.66 -5.57 -3.80
CA ARG A 47 8.27 -6.06 -3.80
C ARG A 47 7.28 -4.92 -4.12
N LEU A 48 6.36 -5.18 -5.04
CA LEU A 48 5.26 -4.26 -5.35
C LEU A 48 4.18 -4.31 -4.24
N GLY A 49 3.37 -3.26 -4.13
CA GLY A 49 2.31 -3.16 -3.10
C GLY A 49 2.80 -2.76 -1.71
N LYS A 50 4.10 -3.00 -1.40
CA LYS A 50 4.78 -2.60 -0.16
C LYS A 50 5.82 -1.50 -0.39
N PRO A 51 6.21 -0.75 0.65
CA PRO A 51 7.36 0.15 0.56
C PRO A 51 8.63 -0.62 0.19
N MET A 52 9.52 0.06 -0.52
CA MET A 52 10.58 -0.57 -1.28
C MET A 52 11.94 -0.14 -0.69
N PRO A 53 12.60 -0.98 0.14
CA PRO A 53 13.86 -0.61 0.77
C PRO A 53 14.96 -0.63 -0.30
N THR A 54 15.62 0.51 -0.48
CA THR A 54 16.68 0.68 -1.48
C THR A 54 17.93 1.24 -0.83
N VAL A 55 19.08 0.82 -1.34
CA VAL A 55 20.39 1.27 -0.88
C VAL A 55 21.12 1.88 -2.06
N TRP A 56 21.62 3.09 -1.88
CA TRP A 56 22.25 3.89 -2.93
C TRP A 56 23.65 4.29 -2.48
N ASP A 57 24.65 3.95 -3.27
CA ASP A 57 26.02 4.41 -3.09
C ASP A 57 26.18 5.73 -3.86
N VAL A 58 26.54 6.78 -3.13
CA VAL A 58 26.71 8.15 -3.64
C VAL A 58 28.20 8.50 -3.57
N THR A 59 28.81 8.67 -4.75
CA THR A 59 30.21 9.06 -4.87
C THR A 59 30.31 10.51 -5.28
N LYS A 60 31.04 11.32 -4.51
CA LYS A 60 31.31 12.73 -4.76
C LYS A 60 32.68 12.88 -5.43
N TYR A 61 32.71 13.61 -6.55
CA TYR A 61 33.95 13.85 -7.30
C TYR A 61 34.58 15.22 -7.02
N GLN A 62 33.80 16.20 -6.57
CA GLN A 62 34.29 17.55 -6.35
C GLN A 62 34.76 17.77 -4.90
N PRO A 63 35.87 18.49 -4.70
CA PRO A 63 36.27 18.93 -3.37
C PRO A 63 35.28 19.97 -2.84
N GLY A 64 34.97 19.89 -1.54
CA GLY A 64 34.06 20.81 -0.87
C GLY A 64 32.74 20.17 -0.43
N LEU A 65 31.90 20.98 0.20
CA LEU A 65 30.58 20.59 0.68
C LEU A 65 29.59 20.69 -0.49
N LEU A 66 28.87 19.60 -0.77
CA LEU A 66 27.74 19.63 -1.70
C LEU A 66 26.44 19.55 -0.91
N GLU A 67 25.57 20.54 -1.14
CA GLU A 67 24.25 20.67 -0.54
C GLU A 67 23.20 20.62 -1.66
N GLY A 68 22.17 19.79 -1.47
CA GLY A 68 21.10 19.61 -2.44
C GLY A 68 20.23 18.40 -2.11
N LYS A 69 19.26 18.10 -2.97
CA LYS A 69 18.36 16.96 -2.80
C LYS A 69 18.59 15.93 -3.90
N LEU A 70 18.24 14.68 -3.63
CA LEU A 70 18.11 13.66 -4.67
C LEU A 70 16.65 13.55 -5.10
N GLU A 71 16.42 13.59 -6.41
CA GLU A 71 15.14 13.31 -7.05
C GLU A 71 15.22 11.94 -7.73
N PHE A 72 14.23 11.09 -7.47
CA PHE A 72 14.05 9.78 -8.05
C PHE A 72 12.71 9.77 -8.78
N ARG A 73 12.72 9.56 -10.09
CA ARG A 73 11.49 9.38 -10.90
C ARG A 73 11.40 7.91 -11.26
N VAL A 74 10.41 7.22 -10.71
CA VAL A 74 10.25 5.77 -10.86
C VAL A 74 9.20 5.48 -11.92
N HIS A 75 9.60 4.83 -13.00
CA HIS A 75 8.75 4.60 -14.16
C HIS A 75 8.93 3.20 -14.75
N LEU A 76 7.97 2.83 -15.59
CA LEU A 76 7.99 1.63 -16.40
C LEU A 76 7.71 2.02 -17.85
N GLY A 77 8.77 2.07 -18.66
CA GLY A 77 8.70 2.60 -20.01
C GLY A 77 8.15 4.04 -20.00
N PRO A 78 7.04 4.34 -20.68
CA PRO A 78 6.49 5.70 -20.68
C PRO A 78 5.72 6.07 -19.40
N LYS A 79 5.41 5.10 -18.53
CA LYS A 79 4.52 5.29 -17.38
C LYS A 79 5.31 5.68 -16.14
N LEU A 80 5.18 6.92 -15.69
CA LEU A 80 5.72 7.40 -14.42
C LEU A 80 4.78 7.00 -13.28
N PHE A 81 5.28 6.27 -12.27
CA PHE A 81 4.50 5.90 -11.08
C PHE A 81 4.49 7.00 -10.04
N TYR A 82 5.65 7.58 -9.74
CA TYR A 82 5.78 8.70 -8.80
C TYR A 82 7.14 9.41 -8.96
N THR A 83 7.22 10.60 -8.39
CA THR A 83 8.48 11.32 -8.16
C THR A 83 8.76 11.39 -6.66
N TYR A 84 9.94 10.98 -6.22
CA TYR A 84 10.37 11.06 -4.83
C TYR A 84 11.58 11.97 -4.71
N THR A 85 11.49 12.96 -3.82
CA THR A 85 12.52 13.94 -3.54
C THR A 85 12.91 13.84 -2.07
N THR A 86 14.20 13.65 -1.79
CA THR A 86 14.70 13.53 -0.41
C THR A 86 14.69 14.87 0.31
N ASP A 87 14.89 14.82 1.63
CA ASP A 87 15.38 15.99 2.38
C ASP A 87 16.72 16.50 1.81
N GLU A 88 17.10 17.71 2.22
CA GLU A 88 18.40 18.28 1.87
C GLU A 88 19.53 17.40 2.43
N LEU A 89 20.40 16.95 1.54
CA LEU A 89 21.55 16.11 1.81
C LEU A 89 22.81 16.96 1.79
N VAL A 90 23.71 16.65 2.74
CA VAL A 90 25.01 17.30 2.87
C VAL A 90 26.10 16.24 2.68
N LEU A 91 26.71 16.22 1.49
CA LEU A 91 27.71 15.22 1.10
C LEU A 91 29.11 15.72 1.46
N HIS A 92 29.66 15.22 2.57
CA HIS A 92 30.99 15.61 3.07
C HIS A 92 32.08 14.60 2.68
N ALA A 93 31.78 13.29 2.73
CA ALA A 93 32.68 12.21 2.36
C ALA A 93 32.76 12.01 0.83
N PRO A 94 33.84 11.38 0.31
CA PRO A 94 33.91 10.98 -1.09
C PRO A 94 32.87 9.91 -1.41
N ASP A 95 32.60 8.99 -0.48
CA ASP A 95 31.59 7.95 -0.65
C ASP A 95 30.62 7.97 0.53
N GLN A 96 29.33 7.92 0.23
CA GLN A 96 28.27 7.86 1.22
C GLN A 96 27.21 6.87 0.79
N ARG A 97 26.80 6.00 1.71
CA ARG A 97 25.69 5.07 1.49
C ARG A 97 24.41 5.64 2.05
N LEU A 98 23.39 5.74 1.22
CA LEU A 98 22.05 6.21 1.58
C LEU A 98 21.08 5.04 1.60
N ARG A 99 20.29 4.93 2.67
CA ARG A 99 19.16 4.00 2.76
C ARG A 99 17.88 4.78 2.61
N LEU A 100 17.10 4.43 1.60
CA LEU A 100 15.86 5.12 1.27
C LEU A 100 14.73 4.09 1.23
N LEU A 101 13.59 4.47 1.79
CA LEU A 101 12.36 3.71 1.65
C LEU A 101 11.53 4.34 0.55
N PHE A 102 11.47 3.68 -0.60
CA PHE A 102 10.66 4.14 -1.72
C PHE A 102 9.17 3.85 -1.47
N PRO A 103 8.26 4.75 -1.86
CA PRO A 103 6.82 4.53 -1.76
C PRO A 103 6.36 3.26 -2.49
N ALA A 104 5.27 2.65 -2.00
CA ALA A 104 4.71 1.45 -2.61
C ALA A 104 4.11 1.73 -3.99
N ILE A 105 4.39 0.86 -4.95
CA ILE A 105 3.70 0.84 -6.26
C ILE A 105 2.55 -0.13 -6.17
N SER A 106 1.30 0.36 -6.21
CA SER A 106 0.09 -0.49 -6.09
C SER A 106 -0.37 -1.08 -7.42
N GLU A 107 0.42 -0.94 -8.48
CA GLU A 107 0.06 -1.44 -9.79
C GLU A 107 0.83 -2.72 -10.12
N ALA A 108 0.16 -3.66 -10.79
CA ALA A 108 0.85 -4.84 -11.30
C ALA A 108 1.76 -4.45 -12.45
N VAL A 109 3.03 -4.82 -12.34
CA VAL A 109 4.04 -4.59 -13.37
C VAL A 109 4.33 -5.89 -14.09
N SER A 110 4.22 -5.91 -15.42
CA SER A 110 4.47 -7.10 -16.22
C SER A 110 5.96 -7.36 -16.50
N THR A 111 6.85 -6.50 -16.01
CA THR A 111 8.31 -6.59 -16.21
C THR A 111 9.02 -6.94 -14.91
N ALA A 112 10.26 -7.40 -15.04
CA ALA A 112 11.14 -7.70 -13.90
C ALA A 112 12.02 -6.49 -13.49
N GLU A 113 11.83 -5.33 -14.13
CA GLU A 113 12.67 -4.15 -13.94
C GLU A 113 11.82 -2.88 -13.93
N LEU A 114 12.16 -1.99 -13.01
CA LEU A 114 11.70 -0.60 -12.94
C LEU A 114 12.85 0.31 -13.34
N GLU A 115 12.55 1.34 -14.13
CA GLU A 115 13.50 2.37 -14.50
C GLU A 115 13.41 3.50 -13.47
N VAL A 116 14.57 3.92 -12.96
CA VAL A 116 14.70 5.01 -11.98
C VAL A 116 15.59 6.08 -12.55
N ASP A 117 14.99 7.21 -12.96
CA ASP A 117 15.77 8.39 -13.32
C ASP A 117 16.17 9.11 -12.04
N VAL A 118 17.47 9.23 -11.82
CA VAL A 118 18.03 9.95 -10.67
C VAL A 118 18.47 11.34 -11.12
N ALA A 119 18.21 12.36 -10.32
CA ALA A 119 18.73 13.71 -10.54
C ALA A 119 19.18 14.36 -9.22
N TRP A 120 20.22 15.19 -9.30
CA TRP A 120 20.65 16.05 -8.20
C TRP A 120 19.99 17.41 -8.34
N LEU A 121 19.30 17.87 -7.29
CA LEU A 121 18.69 19.18 -7.19
C LEU A 121 19.58 20.07 -6.32
N GLY A 122 20.54 20.74 -6.95
CA GLY A 122 21.46 21.67 -6.28
C GLY A 122 21.09 23.14 -6.51
N LYS A 123 21.90 24.06 -5.94
CA LYS A 123 21.76 25.52 -6.15
C LYS A 123 21.86 25.94 -7.62
N SER A 124 22.59 25.18 -8.43
CA SER A 124 22.75 25.40 -9.88
C SER A 124 21.59 24.85 -10.72
N GLY A 125 20.59 24.22 -10.10
CA GLY A 125 19.44 23.61 -10.75
C GLY A 125 19.49 22.09 -10.75
N ARG A 126 18.64 21.50 -11.59
CA ARG A 126 18.48 20.06 -11.74
C ARG A 126 19.54 19.47 -12.66
N ILE A 127 20.42 18.64 -12.12
CA ILE A 127 21.45 17.92 -12.87
C ILE A 127 20.98 16.47 -13.02
N PRO A 128 20.58 16.02 -14.23
CA PRO A 128 20.22 14.63 -14.44
C PRO A 128 21.45 13.74 -14.25
N LEU A 129 21.27 12.65 -13.51
CA LEU A 129 22.26 11.61 -13.34
C LEU A 129 21.90 10.41 -14.23
N ARG A 130 22.61 9.31 -14.04
CA ARG A 130 22.40 8.06 -14.78
C ARG A 130 21.05 7.43 -14.39
N MET A 131 20.32 6.92 -15.39
CA MET A 131 19.16 6.05 -15.18
C MET A 131 19.62 4.70 -14.61
N GLN A 132 18.90 4.21 -13.62
CA GLN A 132 19.22 2.98 -12.90
C GLN A 132 18.06 2.00 -13.02
N LEU A 133 18.37 0.69 -12.99
CA LEU A 133 17.37 -0.37 -13.06
C LEU A 133 17.20 -0.99 -11.68
N LEU A 134 15.99 -0.94 -11.15
CA LEU A 134 15.63 -1.70 -9.95
C LEU A 134 14.97 -3.00 -10.38
N ARG A 135 15.47 -4.12 -9.86
CA ARG A 135 14.86 -5.42 -10.10
C ARG A 135 13.56 -5.52 -9.29
N VAL A 136 12.48 -5.91 -9.94
CA VAL A 136 11.21 -6.28 -9.31
C VAL A 136 10.93 -7.75 -9.58
N PRO A 137 10.33 -8.49 -8.65
CA PRO A 137 9.87 -9.83 -8.91
C PRO A 137 8.82 -9.80 -10.02
N PHE A 138 8.79 -10.87 -10.80
CA PHE A 138 7.86 -11.00 -11.92
C PHE A 138 6.42 -11.01 -11.36
N SER A 139 5.47 -10.29 -11.96
CA SER A 139 4.07 -10.26 -11.46
C SER A 139 3.34 -11.61 -11.45
N ALA A 140 3.87 -12.62 -12.15
CA ALA A 140 3.34 -13.98 -12.07
C ALA A 140 3.83 -14.73 -10.80
N GLN A 141 4.74 -14.12 -10.03
CA GLN A 141 5.27 -14.64 -8.78
C GLN A 141 4.72 -13.84 -7.63
N LYS A 142 4.22 -14.53 -6.62
CA LYS A 142 4.06 -13.96 -5.30
C LYS A 142 5.42 -13.99 -4.61
N THR A 143 5.87 -12.84 -4.15
CA THR A 143 7.13 -12.74 -3.40
C THR A 143 6.86 -12.36 -1.96
N THR A 144 7.47 -13.09 -1.04
CA THR A 144 7.58 -12.71 0.37
C THR A 144 9.02 -12.27 0.67
N MET A 145 9.19 -11.41 1.66
CA MET A 145 10.47 -10.82 2.02
C MET A 145 10.87 -11.26 3.43
N LEU A 146 12.03 -11.90 3.56
CA LEU A 146 12.64 -12.29 4.83
C LEU A 146 13.89 -11.44 5.08
N MET A 147 13.87 -10.62 6.12
CA MET A 147 15.07 -9.94 6.62
C MET A 147 15.80 -10.87 7.59
N VAL A 148 17.11 -11.02 7.42
CA VAL A 148 17.95 -11.85 8.29
C VAL A 148 19.07 -11.00 8.85
N GLY A 149 19.19 -10.97 10.17
CA GLY A 149 20.37 -10.45 10.86
C GLY A 149 21.48 -11.48 10.85
N GLU A 150 22.58 -11.22 10.16
CA GLU A 150 23.78 -12.07 10.17
C GLU A 150 25.06 -11.23 9.91
N GLU A 151 26.14 -11.47 10.67
CA GLU A 151 27.36 -10.66 10.60
C GLU A 151 28.16 -10.90 9.30
N ARG A 152 28.29 -12.16 8.89
CA ARG A 152 29.11 -12.55 7.72
C ARG A 152 28.41 -12.36 6.37
N GLY A 153 27.15 -11.91 6.40
CA GLY A 153 26.29 -11.82 5.23
C GLY A 153 26.05 -13.17 4.52
N ALA A 154 25.37 -13.11 3.38
CA ALA A 154 24.96 -14.31 2.64
C ALA A 154 26.11 -15.22 2.21
N HIS A 155 27.31 -14.68 1.97
CA HIS A 155 28.46 -15.46 1.51
C HIS A 155 29.19 -16.23 2.63
N GLY A 156 28.93 -15.88 3.90
CA GLY A 156 29.56 -16.52 5.05
C GLY A 156 28.72 -17.58 5.73
N ARG A 157 27.58 -17.97 5.15
CA ARG A 157 26.63 -18.91 5.76
C ARG A 157 27.18 -20.33 5.77
N THR A 158 27.04 -20.99 6.92
CA THR A 158 27.24 -22.45 7.02
C THR A 158 26.10 -23.19 6.30
N PRO A 159 26.31 -24.43 5.82
CA PRO A 159 25.23 -25.23 5.22
C PRO A 159 24.02 -25.44 6.14
N GLU A 160 24.27 -25.65 7.44
CA GLU A 160 23.22 -25.82 8.45
C GLU A 160 22.35 -24.56 8.56
N TRP A 161 23.00 -23.39 8.63
CA TRP A 161 22.29 -22.11 8.64
C TRP A 161 21.51 -21.84 7.35
N GLU A 162 22.07 -22.15 6.19
CA GLU A 162 21.34 -22.01 4.91
C GLU A 162 20.12 -22.93 4.86
N GLN A 163 20.23 -24.16 5.38
CA GLN A 163 19.09 -25.08 5.52
C GLN A 163 18.06 -24.53 6.49
N ARG A 164 18.48 -23.93 7.61
CA ARG A 164 17.58 -23.32 8.58
C ARG A 164 16.82 -22.13 7.98
N LEU A 165 17.51 -21.21 7.31
CA LEU A 165 16.89 -20.09 6.60
C LEU A 165 15.94 -20.56 5.49
N SER A 166 16.32 -21.63 4.76
CA SER A 166 15.44 -22.25 3.77
C SER A 166 14.19 -22.84 4.41
N SER A 167 14.28 -23.36 5.64
CA SER A 167 13.10 -23.79 6.39
C SER A 167 12.22 -22.60 6.78
N LEU A 168 12.75 -21.42 7.06
CA LEU A 168 11.92 -20.23 7.35
C LEU A 168 11.19 -19.68 6.12
N ALA A 169 11.57 -20.05 4.90
CA ALA A 169 10.87 -19.62 3.69
C ALA A 169 9.43 -20.16 3.66
N VAL A 170 8.46 -19.37 3.19
CA VAL A 170 7.05 -19.80 3.17
C VAL A 170 6.83 -21.03 2.29
N GLU A 171 7.55 -21.14 1.18
CA GLU A 171 7.48 -22.28 0.26
C GLU A 171 7.95 -23.60 0.91
N SER A 172 8.67 -23.55 2.03
CA SER A 172 9.06 -24.74 2.79
C SER A 172 7.86 -25.46 3.43
N LEU A 173 6.73 -24.78 3.58
CA LEU A 173 5.46 -25.34 4.07
C LEU A 173 4.71 -26.13 2.99
N ALA A 174 5.21 -26.14 1.75
CA ALA A 174 4.64 -26.94 0.69
C ALA A 174 4.75 -28.44 1.00
N THR A 175 3.68 -29.17 0.72
CA THR A 175 3.68 -30.64 0.82
C THR A 175 4.61 -31.27 -0.21
N ASP A 176 5.10 -32.48 0.05
CA ASP A 176 5.97 -33.20 -0.90
C ASP A 176 5.27 -33.41 -2.26
N ALA A 177 3.95 -33.62 -2.25
CA ALA A 177 3.15 -33.73 -3.47
C ALA A 177 3.16 -32.42 -4.28
N THR A 178 3.04 -31.27 -3.62
CA THR A 178 3.13 -29.95 -4.26
C THR A 178 4.54 -29.70 -4.77
N ARG A 179 5.58 -29.97 -3.97
CA ARG A 179 6.98 -29.82 -4.39
C ARG A 179 7.30 -30.68 -5.61
N ALA A 180 6.86 -31.95 -5.63
CA ALA A 180 7.02 -32.83 -6.78
C ALA A 180 6.31 -32.30 -8.04
N ARG A 181 5.11 -31.72 -7.91
CA ARG A 181 4.40 -31.10 -9.04
C ARG A 181 5.11 -29.87 -9.58
N VAL A 182 5.66 -29.02 -8.71
CA VAL A 182 6.44 -27.85 -9.11
C VAL A 182 7.72 -28.29 -9.82
N ALA A 183 8.47 -29.22 -9.23
CA ALA A 183 9.70 -29.75 -9.79
C ALA A 183 9.50 -30.38 -11.18
N ASN A 184 8.41 -31.14 -11.37
CA ASN A 184 8.10 -31.79 -12.64
C ASN A 184 7.70 -30.83 -13.76
N ARG A 185 7.28 -29.60 -13.44
CA ARG A 185 6.78 -28.67 -14.45
C ARG A 185 7.87 -27.82 -15.09
N ASP A 186 9.15 -27.97 -14.71
CA ASP A 186 10.20 -26.95 -14.95
C ASP A 186 9.67 -25.52 -14.61
N ALA A 187 8.65 -25.45 -13.74
CA ALA A 187 7.82 -24.28 -13.64
C ALA A 187 8.38 -23.36 -12.59
N PHE A 188 8.36 -22.10 -12.96
CA PHE A 188 8.43 -20.96 -12.08
C PHE A 188 7.63 -21.21 -10.80
N LEU A 189 8.32 -21.17 -9.65
CA LEU A 189 7.71 -21.26 -8.33
C LEU A 189 6.76 -20.07 -8.18
N PRO A 190 5.43 -20.28 -8.07
CA PRO A 190 4.48 -19.18 -8.01
C PRO A 190 4.57 -18.38 -6.70
N LEU A 191 5.29 -18.91 -5.70
CA LEU A 191 5.57 -18.29 -4.43
C LEU A 191 7.06 -18.44 -4.14
N GLN A 192 7.74 -17.35 -3.79
CA GLN A 192 9.15 -17.36 -3.43
C GLN A 192 9.43 -16.40 -2.28
N THR A 193 10.22 -16.86 -1.32
CA THR A 193 10.79 -15.99 -0.28
C THR A 193 12.12 -15.42 -0.76
N VAL A 194 12.24 -14.10 -0.73
CA VAL A 194 13.50 -13.39 -0.96
C VAL A 194 14.13 -13.08 0.38
N ILE A 195 15.37 -13.54 0.56
CA ILE A 195 16.12 -13.36 1.80
C ILE A 195 17.09 -12.18 1.65
N GLN A 196 17.07 -11.25 2.60
CA GLN A 196 17.99 -10.13 2.66
C GLN A 196 18.77 -10.12 3.98
N SER A 197 20.09 -10.16 3.87
CA SER A 197 21.02 -10.14 5.00
C SER A 197 21.34 -8.73 5.47
N TRP A 198 21.40 -8.52 6.78
CA TRP A 198 21.75 -7.26 7.43
C TRP A 198 22.70 -7.52 8.60
N ASP A 199 23.73 -6.68 8.74
CA ASP A 199 24.52 -6.62 9.97
C ASP A 199 23.79 -5.85 11.07
N ALA A 200 24.18 -6.03 12.34
CA ALA A 200 23.52 -5.42 13.49
C ALA A 200 23.46 -3.89 13.42
N ASN A 201 24.55 -3.23 13.00
CA ASN A 201 24.59 -1.78 12.88
C ASN A 201 23.67 -1.26 11.77
N SER A 202 23.31 -2.13 10.85
CA SER A 202 22.44 -1.80 9.74
C SER A 202 20.96 -1.88 10.07
N PHE A 203 20.56 -2.59 11.13
CA PHE A 203 19.16 -2.73 11.50
C PHE A 203 18.47 -1.37 11.66
N PRO A 204 17.27 -1.20 11.07
CA PRO A 204 16.54 0.05 11.21
C PRO A 204 16.17 0.37 12.67
N GLN A 205 16.25 1.65 13.01
CA GLN A 205 15.75 2.18 14.30
C GLN A 205 14.31 2.71 14.19
N GLU A 206 13.74 2.69 12.98
CA GLU A 206 12.38 3.14 12.72
C GLU A 206 11.48 1.91 12.50
N PRO A 207 10.38 1.73 13.24
CA PRO A 207 9.48 0.58 13.09
C PRO A 207 8.96 0.40 11.66
N LEU A 208 8.64 1.51 10.97
CA LEU A 208 8.09 1.47 9.61
C LEU A 208 9.10 1.01 8.55
N ALA A 209 10.39 1.00 8.86
CA ALA A 209 11.38 0.45 7.94
C ALA A 209 11.33 -1.08 7.86
N TYR A 210 10.61 -1.74 8.78
CA TYR A 210 10.40 -3.19 8.77
C TYR A 210 9.18 -3.63 7.96
N THR A 211 8.26 -2.72 7.60
CA THR A 211 7.04 -3.06 6.84
C THR A 211 7.28 -3.67 5.45
N PRO A 212 8.42 -3.45 4.74
CA PRO A 212 8.71 -4.20 3.52
C PRO A 212 8.90 -5.70 3.73
N TYR A 213 9.23 -6.12 4.94
CA TYR A 213 9.50 -7.51 5.28
C TYR A 213 8.26 -8.19 5.82
N ASP A 214 8.06 -9.44 5.42
CA ASP A 214 6.99 -10.29 5.94
C ASP A 214 7.46 -11.09 7.17
N LEU A 215 8.76 -11.31 7.30
CA LEU A 215 9.40 -11.99 8.43
C LEU A 215 10.77 -11.35 8.69
N VAL A 216 11.11 -11.14 9.97
CA VAL A 216 12.45 -10.76 10.42
C VAL A 216 13.01 -11.91 11.24
N ALA A 217 14.20 -12.38 10.90
CA ALA A 217 14.95 -13.37 11.65
C ALA A 217 16.22 -12.71 12.20
N VAL A 218 16.50 -12.88 13.49
CA VAL A 218 17.68 -12.33 14.16
C VAL A 218 18.46 -13.48 14.81
N THR A 219 19.71 -13.68 14.39
CA THR A 219 20.62 -14.67 15.01
C THR A 219 21.20 -14.12 16.31
N GLY A 220 21.76 -14.96 17.19
CA GLY A 220 22.14 -14.47 18.52
C GLY A 220 23.34 -13.53 18.54
N GLU A 221 24.31 -13.68 17.64
CA GLU A 221 25.40 -12.70 17.48
C GLU A 221 24.84 -11.31 17.15
N VAL A 222 23.98 -11.22 16.13
CA VAL A 222 23.36 -9.95 15.75
C VAL A 222 22.41 -9.46 16.83
N PHE A 223 21.65 -10.36 17.46
CA PHE A 223 20.71 -10.02 18.53
C PHE A 223 21.41 -9.39 19.72
N GLY A 224 22.56 -9.94 20.16
CA GLY A 224 23.37 -9.39 21.24
C GLY A 224 23.96 -8.01 20.94
N GLU A 225 24.20 -7.71 19.66
CA GLU A 225 24.68 -6.42 19.18
C GLU A 225 23.57 -5.37 18.97
N LEU A 226 22.30 -5.79 18.92
CA LEU A 226 21.21 -4.85 18.68
C LEU A 226 21.12 -3.82 19.81
N ARG A 227 21.02 -2.56 19.40
CA ARG A 227 20.88 -1.42 20.30
C ARG A 227 19.45 -1.32 20.78
N LYS A 228 19.26 -0.68 21.95
CA LYS A 228 17.93 -0.47 22.55
C LYS A 228 16.89 0.07 21.55
N GLN A 229 17.22 1.11 20.78
CA GLN A 229 16.31 1.71 19.79
C GLN A 229 15.94 0.75 18.64
N GLN A 230 16.84 -0.17 18.26
CA GLN A 230 16.54 -1.17 17.23
C GLN A 230 15.59 -2.23 17.79
N LEU A 231 15.81 -2.66 19.04
CA LEU A 231 14.90 -3.58 19.75
C LEU A 231 13.51 -2.96 19.94
N GLU A 232 13.43 -1.70 20.39
CA GLU A 232 12.17 -0.94 20.51
C GLU A 232 11.44 -0.82 19.16
N ALA A 233 12.19 -0.62 18.06
CA ALA A 233 11.63 -0.53 16.73
C ALA A 233 11.05 -1.88 16.24
N ILE A 234 11.78 -2.98 16.47
CA ILE A 234 11.31 -4.34 16.18
C ILE A 234 10.08 -4.65 17.02
N GLU A 235 10.09 -4.35 18.32
CA GLU A 235 8.94 -4.58 19.21
C GLU A 235 7.70 -3.85 18.71
N THR A 236 7.82 -2.55 18.38
CA THR A 236 6.71 -1.75 17.87
C THR A 236 6.14 -2.35 16.56
N TRP A 237 7.02 -2.79 15.65
CA TRP A 237 6.62 -3.43 14.41
C TRP A 237 5.93 -4.79 14.65
N VAL A 238 6.47 -5.61 15.55
CA VAL A 238 5.86 -6.91 15.94
C VAL A 238 4.48 -6.68 16.55
N ARG A 239 4.34 -5.80 17.54
CA ARG A 239 3.02 -5.50 18.16
C ARG A 239 1.97 -5.08 17.12
N ALA A 240 2.39 -4.41 16.05
CA ALA A 240 1.54 -3.98 14.95
C ALA A 240 1.21 -5.07 13.89
N GLY A 241 1.72 -6.30 14.04
CA GLY A 241 1.47 -7.42 13.13
C GLY A 241 2.71 -8.04 12.52
N GLY A 242 3.91 -7.54 12.86
CA GLY A 242 5.18 -8.10 12.42
C GLY A 242 5.41 -9.53 12.91
N ARG A 243 6.26 -10.27 12.18
CA ARG A 243 6.62 -11.65 12.48
C ARG A 243 8.10 -11.74 12.74
N LEU A 244 8.48 -12.28 13.89
CA LEU A 244 9.85 -12.26 14.38
C LEU A 244 10.31 -13.66 14.76
N TYR A 245 11.47 -14.06 14.27
CA TYR A 245 12.19 -15.25 14.69
C TYR A 245 13.49 -14.82 15.37
N ILE A 246 13.78 -15.36 16.55
CA ILE A 246 14.96 -15.02 17.35
C ILE A 246 15.72 -16.30 17.70
N GLU A 247 17.03 -16.29 17.46
CA GLU A 247 17.97 -17.22 18.10
C GLU A 247 18.76 -16.43 19.14
N ALA A 248 18.77 -16.91 20.38
CA ALA A 248 19.40 -16.22 21.50
C ALA A 248 20.68 -16.96 21.95
N ASP A 249 21.60 -17.19 21.03
CA ASP A 249 22.78 -18.07 21.22
C ASP A 249 24.08 -17.38 21.68
N ASP A 250 24.05 -16.06 21.90
CA ASP A 250 25.22 -15.28 22.33
C ASP A 250 25.07 -14.64 23.72
N LEU A 251 26.08 -13.89 24.15
CA LEU A 251 26.11 -13.09 25.36
C LEU A 251 25.08 -11.97 25.29
N LEU A 252 24.06 -12.07 26.14
CA LEU A 252 22.99 -11.10 26.20
C LEU A 252 23.20 -10.14 27.37
N GLU A 253 22.93 -8.87 27.11
CA GLU A 253 22.74 -7.85 28.13
C GLU A 253 21.30 -7.77 28.63
N ALA A 254 21.10 -7.08 29.77
CA ALA A 254 19.79 -6.86 30.38
C ALA A 254 18.74 -6.26 29.41
N ARG A 255 19.16 -5.43 28.45
CA ARG A 255 18.26 -4.85 27.44
C ARG A 255 17.57 -5.90 26.57
N HIS A 256 18.25 -7.01 26.26
CA HIS A 256 17.70 -8.07 25.43
C HIS A 256 16.67 -8.88 26.22
N VAL A 257 16.97 -9.16 27.49
CA VAL A 257 16.05 -9.81 28.43
C VAL A 257 14.80 -8.98 28.64
N GLU A 258 14.96 -7.66 28.83
CA GLU A 258 13.84 -6.73 28.95
C GLU A 258 12.97 -6.77 27.69
N PHE A 259 13.58 -6.76 26.50
CA PHE A 259 12.87 -6.90 25.24
C PHE A 259 12.12 -8.24 25.12
N LEU A 260 12.74 -9.37 25.43
CA LEU A 260 12.08 -10.68 25.41
C LEU A 260 10.92 -10.75 26.41
N ASN A 261 11.11 -10.21 27.62
CA ASN A 261 10.04 -10.11 28.63
C ASN A 261 8.88 -9.23 28.16
N ARG A 262 9.13 -8.10 27.49
CA ARG A 262 8.05 -7.27 26.95
C ARG A 262 7.29 -7.94 25.81
N LEU A 263 7.99 -8.69 24.93
CA LEU A 263 7.35 -9.49 23.89
C LEU A 263 6.47 -10.60 24.48
N THR A 264 6.88 -11.19 25.60
CA THR A 264 6.22 -12.37 26.17
C THR A 264 5.32 -12.08 27.37
N ALA A 265 5.24 -10.83 27.82
CA ALA A 265 4.50 -10.41 29.02
C ALA A 265 3.02 -10.82 29.07
N HIS A 266 2.41 -11.12 27.92
CA HIS A 266 1.00 -11.49 27.82
C HIS A 266 0.75 -13.00 27.92
N ASP A 267 1.79 -13.82 27.96
CA ASP A 267 1.64 -15.24 28.21
C ASP A 267 1.59 -15.51 29.73
N ALA A 268 0.39 -15.78 30.23
CA ALA A 268 0.15 -16.02 31.64
C ALA A 268 0.86 -17.29 32.19
N GLN A 269 1.38 -18.15 31.31
CA GLN A 269 2.09 -19.37 31.70
C GLN A 269 3.60 -19.20 31.82
N GLN A 270 4.14 -18.03 31.44
CA GLN A 270 5.58 -17.85 31.36
C GLN A 270 6.17 -17.17 32.61
N ASP A 271 7.22 -17.78 33.16
CA ASP A 271 8.19 -17.10 34.03
C ASP A 271 9.07 -16.15 33.21
N ASN A 272 9.34 -14.96 33.75
CA ASN A 272 10.19 -13.97 33.09
C ASN A 272 11.54 -14.57 32.66
N TRP A 273 11.96 -14.28 31.43
CA TRP A 273 13.30 -14.54 30.94
C TRP A 273 14.33 -13.94 31.89
N SER A 274 15.38 -14.72 32.18
CA SER A 274 16.54 -14.29 32.97
C SER A 274 17.84 -14.71 32.30
N LEU A 275 18.96 -14.18 32.80
CA LEU A 275 20.29 -14.59 32.36
C LEU A 275 20.94 -15.48 33.41
N ASP A 276 21.71 -16.45 32.94
CA ASP A 276 22.62 -17.20 33.77
C ASP A 276 23.82 -16.33 34.20
N ARG A 277 24.74 -16.91 34.98
CA ARG A 277 25.94 -16.20 35.47
C ARG A 277 26.92 -15.80 34.38
N VAL A 278 26.81 -16.40 33.19
CA VAL A 278 27.67 -16.16 32.04
C VAL A 278 27.07 -15.11 31.11
N GLY A 279 25.81 -14.71 31.33
CA GLY A 279 25.09 -13.78 30.47
C GLY A 279 24.37 -14.47 29.32
N ARG A 280 24.16 -15.79 29.37
CA ARG A 280 23.33 -16.53 28.42
C ARG A 280 21.89 -16.56 28.92
N LEU A 281 20.95 -16.73 28.00
CA LEU A 281 19.54 -16.87 28.34
C LEU A 281 19.33 -18.14 29.18
N ASP A 282 18.81 -17.96 30.39
CA ASP A 282 18.35 -19.06 31.24
C ASP A 282 17.01 -19.54 30.67
N TRP A 283 17.03 -20.65 29.95
CA TRP A 283 15.86 -21.14 29.25
C TRP A 283 14.85 -21.70 30.26
N PRO A 284 13.61 -21.16 30.32
CA PRO A 284 12.59 -21.71 31.20
C PRO A 284 12.33 -23.16 30.84
N VAL A 285 12.04 -24.00 31.84
CA VAL A 285 11.65 -25.39 31.61
C VAL A 285 10.24 -25.38 31.02
N PHE A 286 10.14 -25.15 29.73
CA PHE A 286 8.95 -25.44 28.94
C PHE A 286 8.87 -26.96 28.73
N ASN A 287 7.78 -27.47 28.15
CA ASN A 287 7.75 -28.85 27.65
C ASN A 287 8.98 -29.10 26.73
N ASP A 288 9.31 -30.35 26.41
CA ASP A 288 10.50 -30.80 25.61
C ASP A 288 10.69 -30.15 24.20
N ASP A 289 10.06 -29.00 23.92
CA ASP A 289 10.15 -28.21 22.72
C ASP A 289 11.34 -27.22 22.78
N ASP A 290 12.20 -27.29 21.76
CA ASP A 290 13.33 -26.38 21.52
C ASP A 290 12.91 -24.95 21.09
N GLU A 291 11.61 -24.65 21.03
CA GLU A 291 11.07 -23.41 20.49
C GLU A 291 9.95 -22.89 21.39
N TYR A 292 10.02 -21.60 21.72
CA TYR A 292 9.00 -20.87 22.44
C TYR A 292 8.19 -20.03 21.45
N HIS A 293 6.86 -20.15 21.52
CA HIS A 293 5.92 -19.52 20.59
C HIS A 293 5.08 -18.48 21.33
N ALA A 294 5.11 -17.24 20.87
CA ALA A 294 4.27 -16.18 21.41
C ALA A 294 3.51 -15.41 20.32
N VAL A 295 2.38 -14.88 20.75
CA VAL A 295 1.62 -13.89 19.99
C VAL A 295 1.60 -12.59 20.78
N VAL A 296 2.13 -11.55 20.16
CA VAL A 296 2.37 -10.26 20.80
C VAL A 296 1.47 -9.23 20.15
N ASP A 297 0.36 -8.91 20.81
CA ASP A 297 -0.72 -8.11 20.24
C ASP A 297 -1.17 -8.66 18.88
N LEU A 298 -0.79 -8.04 17.75
CA LEU A 298 -1.12 -8.53 16.42
C LEU A 298 -0.03 -9.42 15.80
N GLY A 299 1.19 -9.38 16.32
CA GLY A 299 2.37 -10.04 15.75
C GLY A 299 2.63 -11.44 16.24
N ARG A 300 3.67 -12.07 15.70
CA ARG A 300 4.08 -13.45 16.01
C ARG A 300 5.55 -13.48 16.34
N VAL A 301 5.91 -14.20 17.38
CA VAL A 301 7.29 -14.36 17.82
C VAL A 301 7.58 -15.83 18.01
N VAL A 302 8.68 -16.29 17.44
CA VAL A 302 9.28 -17.59 17.76
C VAL A 302 10.68 -17.32 18.31
N ILE A 303 10.95 -17.81 19.51
CA ILE A 303 12.27 -17.77 20.13
C ILE A 303 12.78 -19.21 20.13
N ARG A 304 13.97 -19.45 19.59
CA ARG A 304 14.56 -20.78 19.55
C ARG A 304 15.61 -20.96 20.63
N HIS A 305 15.64 -22.15 21.21
CA HIS A 305 16.62 -22.57 22.19
C HIS A 305 18.02 -22.58 21.55
N PRO A 306 19.03 -21.94 22.18
CA PRO A 306 20.37 -21.81 21.60
C PRO A 306 21.13 -23.13 21.45
N LEU A 307 20.77 -24.14 22.26
CA LEU A 307 21.32 -25.50 22.20
C LEU A 307 20.44 -26.49 21.40
N SER A 308 19.46 -26.00 20.64
CA SER A 308 18.65 -26.90 19.82
C SER A 308 19.52 -27.59 18.76
N ASP A 309 19.57 -28.93 18.80
CA ASP A 309 20.29 -29.74 17.82
C ASP A 309 19.51 -29.86 16.49
N ALA A 310 18.24 -29.46 16.48
CA ALA A 310 17.48 -29.43 15.24
C ALA A 310 18.11 -28.40 14.28
N ILE A 311 18.22 -28.76 13.00
CA ILE A 311 18.71 -27.83 11.97
C ILE A 311 17.56 -26.96 11.47
N GLU A 312 16.39 -27.57 11.29
CA GLU A 312 15.19 -26.92 10.74
C GLU A 312 14.32 -26.30 11.84
N VAL A 313 13.59 -25.26 11.47
CA VAL A 313 12.53 -24.66 12.29
C VAL A 313 11.30 -25.56 12.25
N SER A 314 10.66 -25.79 13.39
CA SER A 314 9.52 -26.72 13.46
C SER A 314 8.39 -26.29 12.50
N ASP A 315 7.59 -27.24 12.02
CA ASP A 315 6.43 -26.93 11.18
C ASP A 315 5.44 -26.00 11.92
N THR A 316 5.26 -26.20 13.23
CA THR A 316 4.43 -25.35 14.10
C THR A 316 4.93 -23.92 14.14
N ALA A 317 6.23 -23.69 14.39
CA ALA A 317 6.82 -22.36 14.37
C ALA A 317 6.67 -21.67 13.01
N ARG A 318 6.94 -22.40 11.92
CA ARG A 318 6.82 -21.86 10.56
C ARG A 318 5.38 -21.49 10.23
N ARG A 319 4.40 -22.33 10.58
CA ARG A 319 2.97 -22.04 10.39
C ARG A 319 2.52 -20.84 11.20
N LEU A 320 2.93 -20.75 12.46
CA LEU A 320 2.66 -19.61 13.32
C LEU A 320 3.23 -18.32 12.72
N LEU A 321 4.51 -18.33 12.32
CA LEU A 321 5.17 -17.17 11.71
C LEU A 321 4.51 -16.76 10.40
N TRP A 322 4.07 -17.70 9.58
CA TRP A 322 3.44 -17.39 8.30
C TRP A 322 1.93 -17.18 8.38
N ASP A 323 1.30 -17.41 9.54
CA ASP A 323 -0.16 -17.48 9.74
C ASP A 323 -0.81 -18.44 8.73
N VAL A 324 -0.24 -19.63 8.61
CA VAL A 324 -0.71 -20.70 7.71
C VAL A 324 -1.42 -21.75 8.56
N PRO A 325 -2.73 -21.97 8.40
CA PRO A 325 -3.46 -22.96 9.20
C PRO A 325 -2.89 -24.38 9.06
N PRO A 326 -3.18 -25.30 10.02
CA PRO A 326 -2.71 -26.67 9.93
C PRO A 326 -3.34 -27.37 8.73
N GLY A 327 -2.53 -28.11 7.97
CA GLY A 327 -2.99 -28.84 6.77
C GLY A 327 -3.21 -27.96 5.53
N VAL A 328 -3.02 -26.64 5.62
CA VAL A 328 -2.98 -25.76 4.45
C VAL A 328 -1.59 -25.79 3.81
N ASP A 329 -1.58 -25.96 2.47
CA ASP A 329 -0.39 -25.82 1.62
C ASP A 329 -0.43 -24.44 0.92
N PRO A 330 0.39 -23.46 1.34
CA PRO A 330 0.34 -22.11 0.79
C PRO A 330 0.72 -22.07 -0.70
N VAL A 331 1.62 -22.95 -1.15
CA VAL A 331 2.02 -23.01 -2.56
C VAL A 331 0.89 -23.57 -3.41
N GLU A 332 0.19 -24.60 -2.93
CA GLU A 332 -1.00 -25.12 -3.62
C GLU A 332 -2.11 -24.06 -3.72
N GLN A 333 -2.28 -23.25 -2.69
CA GLN A 333 -3.26 -22.17 -2.70
C GLN A 333 -2.93 -21.11 -3.73
N VAL A 334 -1.67 -20.67 -3.80
CA VAL A 334 -1.24 -19.75 -4.86
C VAL A 334 -1.42 -20.39 -6.24
N MET A 335 -1.18 -21.70 -6.40
CA MET A 335 -1.43 -22.41 -7.66
C MET A 335 -2.92 -22.54 -8.04
N LYS A 336 -3.82 -22.62 -7.06
CA LYS A 336 -5.29 -22.68 -7.28
C LYS A 336 -5.84 -21.35 -7.77
N LEU A 337 -5.12 -20.27 -7.50
CA LEU A 337 -5.47 -18.99 -8.05
C LEU A 337 -5.44 -19.08 -9.57
N PRO A 338 -6.36 -18.41 -10.27
CA PRO A 338 -6.33 -18.30 -11.73
C PRO A 338 -5.14 -17.42 -12.14
N MET A 339 -3.92 -17.92 -11.92
CA MET A 339 -2.73 -17.45 -12.60
C MET A 339 -2.91 -17.91 -14.03
N GLN A 340 -3.35 -17.00 -14.89
CA GLN A 340 -3.26 -17.23 -16.33
C GLN A 340 -1.78 -17.19 -16.70
N MET A 341 -1.09 -18.29 -16.42
CA MET A 341 0.23 -18.54 -16.94
C MET A 341 0.08 -18.54 -18.46
N PRO A 342 0.95 -17.83 -19.19
CA PRO A 342 1.06 -18.02 -20.62
C PRO A 342 1.31 -19.50 -20.84
N SER A 343 0.33 -20.22 -21.41
CA SER A 343 0.54 -21.59 -21.85
C SER A 343 1.53 -21.55 -22.99
N TYR A 344 2.81 -21.69 -22.65
CA TYR A 344 3.91 -21.85 -23.59
C TYR A 344 3.84 -23.25 -24.19
N GLY A 345 2.95 -23.40 -25.17
CA GLY A 345 2.87 -24.60 -26.00
C GLY A 345 4.14 -24.77 -26.81
N GLY A 346 5.06 -25.59 -26.32
CA GLY A 346 5.93 -26.48 -27.09
C GLY A 346 6.63 -25.91 -28.33
N ALA A 347 7.58 -24.99 -28.16
CA ALA A 347 8.68 -24.86 -29.12
C ALA A 347 9.90 -24.24 -28.43
N ARG A 348 10.99 -25.01 -28.28
CA ARG A 348 12.32 -24.58 -27.85
C ARG A 348 12.96 -23.58 -28.85
N ARG A 349 12.33 -22.46 -29.15
CA ARG A 349 12.99 -21.34 -29.83
C ARG A 349 13.49 -20.36 -28.78
N ARG A 350 14.80 -20.11 -28.81
CA ARG A 350 15.51 -19.12 -27.98
C ARG A 350 14.67 -17.84 -27.89
N PHE A 351 14.30 -17.48 -26.66
CA PHE A 351 13.45 -16.35 -26.34
C PHE A 351 14.21 -15.03 -26.54
N THR A 352 13.73 -14.22 -27.49
CA THR A 352 13.95 -12.76 -27.57
C THR A 352 12.64 -12.01 -27.81
N GLY A 353 11.48 -12.64 -27.53
CA GLY A 353 10.16 -12.11 -27.88
C GLY A 353 9.31 -11.75 -26.67
N VAL A 354 8.95 -10.47 -26.57
CA VAL A 354 7.97 -9.89 -25.64
C VAL A 354 6.58 -10.50 -25.85
N ILE A 355 5.90 -10.89 -24.77
CA ILE A 355 4.57 -11.51 -24.74
C ILE A 355 3.49 -10.40 -24.91
N PRO A 356 2.43 -10.59 -25.72
CA PRO A 356 1.35 -9.61 -25.85
C PRO A 356 0.46 -9.56 -24.57
N PRO A 357 0.24 -8.38 -23.94
CA PRO A 357 -0.39 -8.28 -22.62
C PRO A 357 -1.92 -8.51 -22.51
N GLY A 358 -2.64 -8.84 -23.59
CA GLY A 358 -4.11 -8.73 -23.63
C GLY A 358 -4.93 -10.00 -23.37
N ALA A 359 -4.34 -11.19 -23.32
CA ALA A 359 -5.10 -12.45 -23.30
C ALA A 359 -5.37 -13.00 -21.89
N PHE A 360 -4.97 -12.29 -20.84
CA PHE A 360 -4.67 -12.90 -19.54
C PHE A 360 -5.73 -12.78 -18.44
N LEU A 361 -6.87 -12.06 -18.59
CA LEU A 361 -7.68 -11.71 -17.40
C LEU A 361 -9.21 -11.57 -17.56
N GLN A 362 -9.82 -11.90 -18.70
CA GLN A 362 -11.22 -11.52 -18.98
C GLN A 362 -12.33 -12.27 -18.21
N ASN A 363 -12.03 -13.24 -17.33
CA ASN A 363 -13.02 -14.16 -16.75
C ASN A 363 -12.98 -14.31 -15.21
N GLN A 364 -12.51 -13.32 -14.44
CA GLN A 364 -12.70 -13.39 -12.98
C GLN A 364 -14.11 -12.91 -12.60
N PRO A 365 -14.88 -13.66 -11.78
CA PRO A 365 -16.12 -13.14 -11.23
C PRO A 365 -15.81 -11.91 -10.37
N SER A 366 -16.42 -10.77 -10.71
CA SER A 366 -16.28 -9.50 -10.00
C SER A 366 -16.96 -9.59 -8.63
N VAL A 367 -16.28 -10.19 -7.65
CA VAL A 367 -16.62 -9.94 -6.26
C VAL A 367 -16.40 -8.46 -6.01
N PRO A 368 -17.37 -7.71 -5.43
CA PRO A 368 -17.20 -6.30 -5.16
C PRO A 368 -15.90 -6.09 -4.41
N SER A 369 -14.96 -5.41 -5.07
CA SER A 369 -13.64 -5.20 -4.47
C SER A 369 -13.81 -4.41 -3.17
N LEU A 370 -12.96 -4.63 -2.18
CA LEU A 370 -12.91 -3.80 -0.97
C LEU A 370 -12.88 -2.30 -1.33
N PHE A 371 -12.23 -1.95 -2.43
CA PHE A 371 -12.28 -0.62 -3.02
C PHE A 371 -13.70 -0.14 -3.31
N GLU A 372 -14.57 -0.92 -3.96
CA GLU A 372 -15.97 -0.53 -4.21
C GLU A 372 -16.75 -0.33 -2.91
N ASN A 373 -16.52 -1.16 -1.90
CA ASN A 373 -17.19 -1.02 -0.61
C ASN A 373 -16.71 0.24 0.12
N LEU A 374 -15.40 0.52 0.11
CA LEU A 374 -14.83 1.76 0.63
C LEU A 374 -15.33 2.98 -0.16
N GLN A 375 -15.38 2.90 -1.48
CA GLN A 375 -15.88 3.96 -2.33
C GLN A 375 -17.35 4.25 -2.04
N LYS A 376 -18.20 3.23 -1.91
CA LYS A 376 -19.61 3.38 -1.53
C LYS A 376 -19.77 3.99 -0.14
N LEU A 377 -18.97 3.53 0.83
CA LEU A 377 -19.01 4.01 2.21
C LEU A 377 -18.54 5.46 2.35
N LEU A 378 -17.44 5.80 1.66
CA LEU A 378 -16.79 7.10 1.77
C LEU A 378 -17.33 8.12 0.77
N MET A 379 -18.21 7.74 -0.16
CA MET A 379 -18.83 8.70 -1.08
C MET A 379 -19.56 9.77 -0.28
N PRO A 380 -19.23 11.05 -0.49
CA PRO A 380 -19.93 12.11 0.23
C PRO A 380 -21.40 12.11 -0.17
N ALA A 381 -22.30 12.11 0.82
CA ALA A 381 -23.75 12.07 0.56
C ALA A 381 -24.25 13.28 -0.25
N GLY A 382 -23.47 14.38 -0.26
CA GLY A 382 -23.73 15.58 -1.03
C GLY A 382 -23.41 15.47 -2.52
N VAL A 383 -22.70 14.43 -2.98
CA VAL A 383 -22.49 14.16 -4.41
C VAL A 383 -23.78 13.55 -4.99
N GLN A 384 -24.84 14.33 -5.01
CA GLN A 384 -26.07 13.99 -5.72
C GLN A 384 -25.93 14.49 -7.15
N LEU A 385 -26.08 13.58 -8.11
CA LEU A 385 -26.34 13.97 -9.49
C LEU A 385 -27.53 14.93 -9.48
N VAL A 386 -27.40 16.08 -10.16
CA VAL A 386 -28.48 17.07 -10.27
C VAL A 386 -29.76 16.31 -10.63
N PRO A 387 -30.81 16.36 -9.79
CA PRO A 387 -31.97 15.52 -9.99
C PRO A 387 -32.52 15.71 -11.41
N PHE A 388 -32.77 14.61 -12.11
CA PHE A 388 -33.22 14.69 -13.51
C PHE A 388 -34.49 15.55 -13.66
N TRP A 389 -35.40 15.49 -12.68
CA TRP A 389 -36.60 16.33 -12.66
C TRP A 389 -36.28 17.83 -12.67
N LEU A 390 -35.18 18.24 -12.04
CA LEU A 390 -34.80 19.64 -11.97
C LEU A 390 -34.22 20.12 -13.30
N ILE A 391 -33.48 19.26 -14.01
CA ILE A 391 -33.05 19.50 -15.39
C ILE A 391 -34.28 19.63 -16.30
N VAL A 392 -35.25 18.72 -16.17
CA VAL A 392 -36.52 18.77 -16.90
C VAL A 392 -37.31 20.04 -16.58
N LEU A 393 -37.33 20.49 -15.32
CA LEU A 393 -38.02 21.71 -14.90
C LEU A 393 -37.34 22.95 -15.49
N LEU A 394 -36.01 23.03 -15.47
CA LEU A 394 -35.26 24.14 -16.06
C LEU A 394 -35.48 24.22 -17.58
N LEU A 395 -35.36 23.09 -18.28
CA LEU A 395 -35.59 23.01 -19.73
C LEU A 395 -37.06 23.28 -20.09
N GLY A 396 -38.00 22.70 -19.35
CA GLY A 396 -39.42 22.94 -19.53
C GLY A 396 -39.79 24.39 -19.26
N GLY A 397 -39.26 24.98 -18.20
CA GLY A 397 -39.41 26.40 -17.87
C GLY A 397 -38.87 27.31 -18.96
N LEU A 398 -37.71 26.99 -19.55
CA LEU A 398 -37.15 27.71 -20.69
C LEU A 398 -38.09 27.68 -21.91
N VAL A 399 -38.57 26.49 -22.28
CA VAL A 399 -39.49 26.30 -23.41
C VAL A 399 -40.81 27.06 -23.20
N VAL A 400 -41.37 27.00 -21.98
CA VAL A 400 -42.59 27.74 -21.63
C VAL A 400 -42.36 29.24 -21.66
N THR A 401 -41.20 29.71 -21.17
CA THR A 401 -40.86 31.14 -21.13
C THR A 401 -40.72 31.72 -22.54
N ILE A 402 -40.01 31.02 -23.43
CA ILE A 402 -39.73 31.49 -24.80
C ILE A 402 -40.91 31.26 -25.75
N GLY A 403 -41.69 30.20 -25.56
CA GLY A 403 -42.83 29.91 -26.43
C GLY A 403 -44.09 30.69 -25.99
N PRO A 404 -44.97 30.06 -25.20
CA PRO A 404 -46.24 30.66 -24.82
C PRO A 404 -46.10 31.89 -23.91
N GLY A 405 -45.12 31.90 -23.00
CA GLY A 405 -44.91 32.99 -22.05
C GLY A 405 -44.55 34.31 -22.73
N GLU A 406 -43.55 34.29 -23.60
CA GLU A 406 -43.11 35.43 -24.38
C GLU A 406 -44.21 35.92 -25.34
N TRP A 407 -44.87 35.01 -26.06
CA TRP A 407 -45.95 35.36 -26.99
C TRP A 407 -47.11 36.08 -26.29
N TRP A 408 -47.50 35.59 -25.11
CA TRP A 408 -48.59 36.17 -24.33
C TRP A 408 -48.20 37.53 -23.71
N LEU A 409 -47.01 37.61 -23.09
CA LEU A 409 -46.53 38.82 -22.43
C LEU A 409 -46.32 39.97 -23.42
N LEU A 410 -45.59 39.71 -24.52
CA LEU A 410 -45.35 40.70 -25.58
C LEU A 410 -46.61 41.01 -26.38
N GLY A 411 -47.52 40.03 -26.53
CA GLY A 411 -48.82 40.22 -27.15
C GLY A 411 -49.68 41.22 -26.38
N LYS A 412 -49.78 41.05 -25.05
CA LYS A 412 -50.52 41.95 -24.17
C LYS A 412 -49.96 43.37 -24.17
N LEU A 413 -48.63 43.51 -24.26
CA LEU A 413 -47.93 44.80 -24.33
C LEU A 413 -47.86 45.37 -25.77
N ARG A 414 -48.32 44.63 -26.79
CA ARG A 414 -48.18 44.97 -28.23
C ARG A 414 -46.73 45.20 -28.67
N LEU A 415 -45.75 44.59 -27.99
CA LEU A 415 -44.31 44.73 -28.22
C LEU A 415 -43.70 43.52 -28.94
N ARG A 416 -44.48 42.81 -29.79
CA ARG A 416 -44.04 41.57 -30.45
C ARG A 416 -42.76 41.70 -31.29
N ARG A 417 -42.43 42.92 -31.76
CA ARG A 417 -41.19 43.19 -32.50
C ARG A 417 -39.92 43.04 -31.66
N PHE A 418 -40.01 42.87 -30.34
CA PHE A 418 -38.86 42.75 -29.44
C PHE A 418 -38.48 41.32 -29.09
N THR A 419 -39.14 40.31 -29.69
CA THR A 419 -38.82 38.88 -29.48
C THR A 419 -37.34 38.55 -29.71
N TRP A 420 -36.71 39.20 -30.69
CA TRP A 420 -35.29 39.03 -30.99
C TRP A 420 -34.36 39.43 -29.83
N LEU A 421 -34.83 40.25 -28.88
CA LEU A 421 -34.07 40.66 -27.69
C LEU A 421 -34.45 39.85 -26.45
N THR A 422 -35.75 39.59 -26.26
CA THR A 422 -36.25 38.86 -25.09
C THR A 422 -35.86 37.39 -25.11
N TRP A 423 -35.80 36.75 -26.28
CA TRP A 423 -35.36 35.36 -26.40
C TRP A 423 -33.90 35.12 -25.96
N PRO A 424 -32.89 35.87 -26.48
CA PRO A 424 -31.52 35.76 -25.98
C PRO A 424 -31.40 36.11 -24.49
N ALA A 425 -32.11 37.14 -24.02
CA ALA A 425 -32.07 37.53 -22.62
C ALA A 425 -32.62 36.43 -21.68
N ALA A 426 -33.74 35.80 -22.05
CA ALA A 426 -34.28 34.66 -21.29
C ALA A 426 -33.33 33.46 -21.30
N THR A 427 -32.68 33.18 -22.43
CA THR A 427 -31.68 32.11 -22.54
C THR A 427 -30.48 32.37 -21.64
N VAL A 428 -29.95 33.60 -21.64
CA VAL A 428 -28.84 34.01 -20.75
C VAL A 428 -29.26 33.92 -19.28
N ALA A 429 -30.46 34.37 -18.92
CA ALA A 429 -30.97 34.33 -17.56
C ALA A 429 -31.13 32.88 -17.06
N VAL A 430 -31.72 31.98 -17.85
CA VAL A 430 -31.86 30.57 -17.47
C VAL A 430 -30.50 29.87 -17.44
N THR A 431 -29.58 30.22 -18.33
CA THR A 431 -28.21 29.69 -18.30
C THR A 431 -27.50 30.13 -17.02
N ALA A 432 -27.58 31.41 -16.66
CA ALA A 432 -27.01 31.93 -15.42
C ALA A 432 -27.65 31.29 -14.18
N LEU A 433 -28.98 31.08 -14.19
CA LEU A 433 -29.68 30.34 -13.13
C LEU A 433 -29.20 28.89 -13.03
N THR A 434 -29.03 28.21 -14.18
CA THR A 434 -28.56 26.83 -14.23
C THR A 434 -27.14 26.71 -13.71
N VAL A 435 -26.25 27.62 -14.11
CA VAL A 435 -24.86 27.70 -13.59
C VAL A 435 -24.87 28.02 -12.10
N GLY A 436 -25.69 28.97 -11.65
CA GLY A 436 -25.81 29.33 -10.23
C GLY A 436 -26.33 28.18 -9.38
N LEU A 437 -27.33 27.45 -9.87
CA LEU A 437 -27.90 26.30 -9.18
C LEU A 437 -26.93 25.12 -9.17
N SER A 438 -26.28 24.82 -10.31
CA SER A 438 -25.22 23.81 -10.42
C SER A 438 -24.09 24.12 -9.43
N ASN A 439 -23.60 25.36 -9.40
CA ASN A 439 -22.59 25.80 -8.44
C ASN A 439 -23.08 25.72 -6.99
N SER A 440 -24.37 25.96 -6.71
CA SER A 440 -24.94 25.84 -5.36
C SER A 440 -25.01 24.39 -4.89
N TYR A 441 -25.40 23.45 -5.78
CA TYR A 441 -25.38 22.02 -5.49
C TYR A 441 -23.92 21.54 -5.33
N MET A 442 -23.02 21.99 -6.19
CA MET A 442 -21.61 21.57 -6.21
C MET A 442 -20.74 22.24 -5.13
N ARG A 443 -21.06 23.45 -4.62
CA ARG A 443 -20.28 24.13 -3.57
C ARG A 443 -20.25 23.35 -2.26
N SER A 444 -21.25 22.52 -2.00
CA SER A 444 -21.31 21.67 -0.83
C SER A 444 -20.38 20.44 -0.91
N ALA A 445 -19.74 20.20 -2.07
CA ALA A 445 -19.11 18.93 -2.40
C ALA A 445 -17.58 18.89 -2.28
N GLU A 446 -16.89 19.93 -1.78
CA GLU A 446 -15.52 19.74 -1.25
C GLU A 446 -15.59 19.02 0.09
N GLN A 447 -15.93 17.74 0.02
CA GLN A 447 -16.02 16.85 1.16
C GLN A 447 -14.93 15.81 0.98
N SER A 448 -14.03 15.71 1.97
CA SER A 448 -13.31 14.48 2.19
C SER A 448 -14.05 13.68 3.26
N ARG A 449 -14.12 12.37 3.06
CA ARG A 449 -14.58 11.45 4.09
C ARG A 449 -13.48 10.45 4.34
N PHE A 450 -13.40 9.99 5.57
CA PHE A 450 -12.40 9.02 5.94
C PHE A 450 -13.00 7.84 6.72
N LEU A 451 -12.31 6.72 6.62
CA LEU A 451 -12.43 5.59 7.50
C LEU A 451 -11.06 5.39 8.15
N GLN A 452 -11.00 5.61 9.46
CA GLN A 452 -9.84 5.28 10.27
C GLN A 452 -10.10 3.96 11.01
N ILE A 453 -9.13 3.07 10.96
CA ILE A 453 -9.10 1.82 11.69
C ILE A 453 -7.94 1.95 12.69
N THR A 454 -8.28 1.83 13.97
CA THR A 454 -7.35 1.95 15.09
C THR A 454 -7.29 0.60 15.78
N ASP A 455 -6.18 -0.10 15.57
CA ASP A 455 -5.94 -1.38 16.21
C ASP A 455 -5.29 -1.16 17.57
N LEU A 456 -5.85 -1.83 18.57
CA LEU A 456 -5.42 -1.75 19.94
C LEU A 456 -4.77 -3.06 20.37
N GLY A 457 -3.66 -2.94 21.08
CA GLY A 457 -3.01 -4.04 21.75
C GLY A 457 -3.86 -4.61 22.89
N THR A 458 -3.38 -5.68 23.46
CA THR A 458 -3.98 -6.32 24.64
C THR A 458 -3.94 -5.44 25.88
N ASP A 459 -3.00 -4.51 25.96
CA ASP A 459 -2.94 -3.46 26.98
C ASP A 459 -3.88 -2.28 26.72
N GLY A 460 -4.53 -2.23 25.55
CA GLY A 460 -5.42 -1.14 25.13
C GLY A 460 -4.71 0.04 24.45
N ARG A 461 -3.38 -0.02 24.26
CA ARG A 461 -2.62 1.00 23.52
C ARG A 461 -2.82 0.86 22.02
N VAL A 462 -2.64 1.95 21.29
CA VAL A 462 -2.73 1.93 19.84
C VAL A 462 -1.46 1.32 19.26
N VAL A 463 -1.57 0.15 18.62
CA VAL A 463 -0.44 -0.54 17.98
C VAL A 463 -0.33 -0.21 16.49
N ARG A 464 -1.45 0.10 15.83
CA ARG A 464 -1.50 0.35 14.39
C ARG A 464 -2.67 1.25 14.01
N LEU A 465 -2.44 2.15 13.05
CA LEU A 465 -3.45 3.04 12.49
C LEU A 465 -3.50 2.92 10.98
N GLN A 466 -4.68 2.72 10.42
CA GLN A 466 -4.93 2.73 8.99
C GLN A 466 -6.02 3.74 8.68
N ARG A 467 -5.75 4.68 7.78
CA ARG A 467 -6.71 5.73 7.38
C ARG A 467 -6.93 5.68 5.89
N PHE A 468 -8.16 5.39 5.50
CA PHE A 468 -8.65 5.50 4.14
C PHE A 468 -9.34 6.84 4.00
N GLU A 469 -8.86 7.69 3.10
CA GLU A 469 -9.46 9.00 2.88
C GLU A 469 -9.83 9.15 1.41
N MET A 470 -11.13 9.42 1.17
CA MET A 470 -11.62 9.70 -0.15
C MET A 470 -11.81 11.21 -0.33
N THR A 471 -11.09 11.75 -1.31
CA THR A 471 -11.20 13.14 -1.71
C THR A 471 -11.97 13.22 -3.02
N PHE A 472 -13.00 14.07 -3.03
CA PHE A 472 -13.79 14.36 -4.22
C PHE A 472 -13.78 15.87 -4.48
N PRO A 473 -12.82 16.40 -5.23
CA PRO A 473 -12.69 17.84 -5.37
C PRO A 473 -13.63 18.38 -6.45
N THR A 474 -14.12 19.60 -6.23
CA THR A 474 -14.99 20.30 -7.17
C THR A 474 -14.23 20.92 -8.34
N GLN A 475 -12.91 21.06 -8.22
CA GLN A 475 -11.99 21.55 -9.24
C GLN A 475 -10.74 20.68 -9.24
N SER A 476 -10.08 20.57 -10.39
CA SER A 476 -8.80 19.88 -10.46
C SER A 476 -7.77 20.61 -9.62
N ARG A 477 -7.15 19.91 -8.66
CA ARG A 477 -6.15 20.50 -7.78
C ARG A 477 -5.16 19.45 -7.29
N ASP A 478 -4.01 19.94 -6.86
CA ASP A 478 -3.08 19.15 -6.06
C ASP A 478 -3.59 19.05 -4.63
N VAL A 479 -3.69 17.82 -4.13
CA VAL A 479 -4.05 17.50 -2.75
C VAL A 479 -2.76 17.04 -2.08
N ALA A 480 -2.28 17.84 -1.13
CA ALA A 480 -1.11 17.53 -0.32
C ALA A 480 -1.55 16.87 0.99
N ALA A 481 -0.80 15.85 1.41
CA ALA A 481 -0.98 15.14 2.67
C ALA A 481 0.36 15.12 3.40
N ASP A 482 0.45 15.82 4.53
CA ASP A 482 1.63 15.77 5.40
C ASP A 482 1.61 14.49 6.22
N VAL A 483 2.60 13.64 5.98
CA VAL A 483 2.74 12.33 6.62
C VAL A 483 3.89 12.38 7.61
N GLN A 484 3.60 11.98 8.84
CA GLN A 484 4.58 11.85 9.91
C GLN A 484 4.50 10.43 10.46
N ARG A 485 5.64 9.74 10.57
CA ARG A 485 5.73 8.35 11.03
C ARG A 485 4.65 7.48 10.39
N GLY A 486 4.61 7.53 9.06
CA GLY A 486 3.59 6.83 8.29
C GLY A 486 3.99 6.54 6.86
N LEU A 487 3.20 5.72 6.22
CA LEU A 487 3.26 5.40 4.81
C LEU A 487 1.97 5.90 4.16
N TRP A 488 2.07 6.37 2.93
CA TRP A 488 0.94 6.90 2.18
C TRP A 488 0.99 6.37 0.76
N ARG A 489 -0.18 5.99 0.26
CA ARG A 489 -0.33 5.54 -1.13
C ARG A 489 -1.69 5.92 -1.67
N VAL A 490 -1.78 5.99 -3.00
CA VAL A 490 -3.03 6.07 -3.72
C VAL A 490 -3.60 4.66 -3.85
N VAL A 491 -4.89 4.48 -3.59
CA VAL A 491 -5.59 3.23 -3.86
C VAL A 491 -6.24 3.35 -5.24
N THR A 492 -5.65 2.68 -6.24
CA THR A 492 -6.11 2.72 -7.63
C THR A 492 -7.18 1.67 -7.88
N PRO A 493 -8.34 1.99 -8.49
CA PRO A 493 -9.36 0.98 -8.82
C PRO A 493 -8.81 -0.11 -9.75
N PRO A 494 -9.31 -1.37 -9.65
CA PRO A 494 -8.85 -2.47 -10.48
C PRO A 494 -9.02 -2.21 -11.99
N GLU A 495 -10.16 -1.62 -12.37
CA GLU A 495 -10.56 -1.44 -13.78
C GLU A 495 -9.70 -0.42 -14.55
N MET A 496 -9.05 0.53 -13.86
CA MET A 496 -8.20 1.55 -14.52
C MET A 496 -6.89 0.98 -15.07
N VAL A 497 -6.47 -0.20 -14.60
CA VAL A 497 -5.24 -0.86 -15.06
C VAL A 497 -5.49 -1.64 -16.36
N ASP A 498 -6.72 -2.07 -16.60
CA ASP A 498 -7.06 -3.04 -17.65
C ASP A 498 -7.28 -2.41 -19.04
N SER A 499 -7.46 -1.09 -19.13
CA SER A 499 -7.82 -0.41 -20.39
C SER A 499 -6.70 0.31 -21.11
N ALA A 500 -5.46 0.33 -20.59
CA ALA A 500 -4.32 0.87 -21.34
C ALA A 500 -3.80 -0.21 -22.30
N PRO A 501 -4.04 -0.13 -23.63
CA PRO A 501 -3.47 -1.10 -24.55
C PRO A 501 -1.96 -0.89 -24.60
N PHE A 502 -1.21 -1.64 -23.79
CA PHE A 502 0.24 -1.80 -23.89
C PHE A 502 0.59 -2.59 -25.17
N MET A 503 0.19 -2.07 -26.34
CA MET A 503 0.82 -2.43 -27.61
C MET A 503 2.13 -1.65 -27.72
N LEU A 504 3.15 -2.06 -26.95
CA LEU A 504 4.50 -1.64 -27.26
C LEU A 504 4.82 -2.12 -28.69
N PRO A 505 5.20 -1.23 -29.62
CA PRO A 505 5.59 -1.65 -30.96
C PRO A 505 6.87 -2.48 -30.84
N ASN A 506 6.73 -3.79 -31.03
CA ASN A 506 7.81 -4.77 -30.98
C ASN A 506 9.08 -4.24 -31.72
N PRO A 507 10.16 -3.88 -31.01
CA PRO A 507 11.32 -3.22 -31.62
C PRO A 507 12.08 -4.15 -32.59
N GLY A 508 11.88 -5.47 -32.48
CA GLY A 508 12.55 -6.47 -33.31
C GLY A 508 11.93 -6.77 -34.68
N ARG A 509 10.80 -6.15 -35.04
CA ARG A 509 10.08 -6.40 -36.31
C ARG A 509 9.77 -5.15 -37.12
N ARG A 510 10.61 -4.12 -37.05
CA ARG A 510 10.50 -3.01 -38.01
C ARG A 510 11.21 -3.41 -39.31
N PRO A 511 10.52 -3.47 -40.46
CA PRO A 511 11.18 -3.43 -41.75
C PRO A 511 12.01 -2.14 -41.78
N ARG A 512 13.32 -2.28 -41.94
CA ARG A 512 14.25 -1.16 -42.04
C ARG A 512 13.78 -0.27 -43.22
N GLY A 513 13.25 0.92 -42.93
CA GLY A 513 12.91 1.91 -43.95
C GLY A 513 11.45 2.39 -44.03
N GLN A 514 10.52 1.96 -43.19
CA GLN A 514 9.19 2.60 -43.14
C GLN A 514 9.17 3.78 -42.16
N PRO A 515 8.82 5.00 -42.62
CA PRO A 515 8.51 6.13 -41.74
C PRO A 515 7.42 5.70 -40.77
N GLN A 516 7.56 6.03 -39.48
CA GLN A 516 6.46 5.86 -38.53
C GLN A 516 5.23 6.57 -39.12
N PRO A 517 4.11 5.87 -39.39
CA PRO A 517 2.85 6.58 -39.52
C PRO A 517 2.71 7.36 -38.20
N ASN A 518 2.40 8.65 -38.30
CA ASN A 518 2.08 9.49 -37.15
C ASN A 518 1.00 8.75 -36.36
N LEU A 519 1.42 7.96 -35.37
CA LEU A 519 0.54 7.40 -34.37
C LEU A 519 -0.11 8.63 -33.77
N PRO A 520 -1.44 8.78 -33.86
CA PRO A 520 -2.11 9.86 -33.18
C PRO A 520 -1.57 9.82 -31.75
N THR A 521 -0.97 10.92 -31.31
CA THR A 521 -0.61 11.12 -29.91
C THR A 521 -1.80 10.59 -29.12
N PRO A 522 -1.60 9.62 -28.19
CA PRO A 522 -2.72 9.12 -27.41
C PRO A 522 -3.50 10.33 -26.94
N PRO A 523 -4.83 10.38 -27.18
CA PRO A 523 -5.62 11.56 -26.89
C PRO A 523 -5.27 12.03 -25.48
N GLU A 524 -5.11 13.35 -25.29
CA GLU A 524 -4.79 14.01 -24.00
C GLU A 524 -5.69 13.57 -22.82
N ALA A 525 -6.72 12.77 -23.06
CA ALA A 525 -7.54 12.09 -22.07
C ALA A 525 -6.73 11.20 -21.07
N ASP A 526 -5.62 10.58 -21.49
CA ASP A 526 -4.75 9.82 -20.56
C ASP A 526 -3.72 10.68 -19.82
N ALA A 527 -3.58 11.97 -20.18
CA ALA A 527 -2.77 12.94 -19.43
C ALA A 527 -3.47 13.40 -18.12
N SER A 528 -4.59 12.78 -17.75
CA SER A 528 -5.48 13.23 -16.69
C SER A 528 -5.03 12.87 -15.28
N LEU A 529 -3.97 12.08 -15.09
CA LEU A 529 -3.47 11.72 -13.76
C LEU A 529 -1.97 11.92 -13.65
N ALA A 530 -1.59 13.12 -13.23
CA ALA A 530 -0.21 13.34 -12.83
C ALA A 530 0.12 12.36 -11.68
N PRO A 531 1.23 11.61 -11.77
CA PRO A 531 1.62 10.69 -10.74
C PRO A 531 1.93 11.43 -9.43
N PRO A 532 1.73 10.80 -8.26
CA PRO A 532 2.00 11.45 -6.99
C PRO A 532 3.47 11.84 -6.86
N THR A 533 3.70 12.92 -6.13
CA THR A 533 5.03 13.36 -5.73
C THR A 533 5.21 13.22 -4.22
N PHE A 534 6.42 12.92 -3.78
CA PHE A 534 6.79 12.74 -2.38
C PHE A 534 7.99 13.63 -2.09
N ASP A 535 7.88 14.59 -1.18
CA ASP A 535 9.00 15.47 -0.77
C ASP A 535 9.30 15.29 0.72
N GLY A 536 10.51 14.85 1.05
CA GLY A 536 11.00 14.64 2.42
C GLY A 536 11.62 13.26 2.65
N ARG A 537 11.62 12.79 3.89
CA ARG A 537 12.16 11.48 4.28
C ARG A 537 11.04 10.51 4.61
N VAL A 538 10.74 9.60 3.69
CA VAL A 538 9.83 8.47 3.91
C VAL A 538 10.54 7.43 4.81
N PRO A 539 9.88 6.88 5.85
CA PRO A 539 8.49 7.12 6.29
C PRO A 539 8.33 8.18 7.39
N ASN A 540 9.41 8.84 7.80
CA ASN A 540 9.45 9.65 9.01
C ASN A 540 8.69 10.98 8.89
N ARG A 541 8.99 11.77 7.85
CA ARG A 541 8.36 13.07 7.63
C ARG A 541 8.48 13.46 6.16
N TYR A 542 7.35 13.53 5.47
CA TYR A 542 7.29 13.94 4.07
C TYR A 542 5.90 14.45 3.71
N THR A 543 5.81 15.15 2.58
CA THR A 543 4.53 15.57 2.00
C THR A 543 4.28 14.75 0.74
N ALA A 544 3.16 14.01 0.73
CA ALA A 544 2.67 13.35 -0.48
C ALA A 544 1.70 14.28 -1.19
N THR A 545 1.95 14.60 -2.46
CA THR A 545 1.07 15.44 -3.27
C THR A 545 0.51 14.63 -4.42
N GLN A 546 -0.80 14.69 -4.62
CA GLN A 546 -1.46 14.04 -5.74
C GLN A 546 -2.36 15.04 -6.48
N PHE A 547 -2.21 15.08 -7.80
CA PHE A 547 -3.19 15.75 -8.64
C PHE A 547 -4.50 14.97 -8.66
N VAL A 548 -5.58 15.61 -8.25
CA VAL A 548 -6.92 15.02 -8.27
C VAL A 548 -7.77 15.79 -9.28
N PRO A 549 -8.21 15.15 -10.38
CA PRO A 549 -9.08 15.79 -11.35
C PRO A 549 -10.43 16.15 -10.74
N GLN A 550 -11.03 17.21 -11.27
CA GLN A 550 -12.39 17.60 -10.98
C GLN A 550 -13.36 16.41 -11.07
N TRP A 551 -14.20 16.25 -10.04
CA TRP A 551 -15.27 15.23 -9.95
C TRP A 551 -14.80 13.78 -10.06
N THR A 552 -13.52 13.54 -9.80
CA THR A 552 -12.96 12.19 -9.80
C THR A 552 -12.67 11.78 -8.36
N PRO A 553 -13.34 10.75 -7.81
CA PRO A 553 -13.07 10.28 -6.46
C PRO A 553 -11.66 9.69 -6.42
N ARG A 554 -10.85 10.12 -5.45
CA ARG A 554 -9.54 9.54 -5.17
C ARG A 554 -9.50 9.01 -3.78
N LEU A 555 -9.25 7.71 -3.67
CA LEU A 555 -9.02 7.05 -2.40
C LEU A 555 -7.52 7.02 -2.13
N SER A 556 -7.14 7.49 -0.97
CA SER A 556 -5.78 7.38 -0.44
C SER A 556 -5.79 6.51 0.81
N HIS A 557 -4.68 5.81 1.03
CA HIS A 557 -4.46 4.99 2.22
C HIS A 557 -3.23 5.52 2.94
N ARG A 558 -3.37 5.77 4.24
CA ARG A 558 -2.28 6.06 5.15
C ARG A 558 -2.16 4.98 6.22
N TYR A 559 -0.95 4.49 6.43
CA TYR A 559 -0.61 3.51 7.45
C TYR A 559 0.38 4.13 8.43
N GLU A 560 0.12 4.06 9.74
CA GLU A 560 0.96 4.65 10.78
C GLU A 560 1.22 3.66 11.91
N LEU A 561 2.42 3.76 12.49
CA LEU A 561 2.81 3.08 13.72
C LEU A 561 3.05 4.17 14.77
N PRO A 562 2.06 4.49 15.63
CA PRO A 562 2.10 5.68 16.48
C PRO A 562 3.16 5.64 17.59
N GLY A 563 3.76 4.47 17.86
CA GLY A 563 4.71 4.26 18.97
C GLY A 563 4.01 3.97 20.30
N GLU A 564 4.78 3.76 21.37
CA GLU A 564 4.26 3.31 22.68
C GLU A 564 3.41 4.35 23.44
N ASP A 565 3.49 5.63 23.06
CA ASP A 565 2.94 6.74 23.86
C ASP A 565 1.44 7.04 23.62
N ARG A 566 0.76 6.26 22.77
CA ARG A 566 -0.63 6.55 22.38
C ARG A 566 -1.61 5.54 22.97
N ASP A 567 -2.18 5.90 24.12
CA ASP A 567 -3.28 5.14 24.71
C ASP A 567 -4.55 5.21 23.85
N GLY A 568 -5.28 4.10 23.81
CA GLY A 568 -6.62 4.06 23.23
C GLY A 568 -7.64 4.81 24.11
N PRO A 569 -8.74 5.32 23.53
CA PRO A 569 -9.73 6.08 24.29
C PRO A 569 -10.68 5.22 25.15
N LEU A 570 -10.56 3.89 25.07
CA LEU A 570 -11.45 2.95 25.77
C LEU A 570 -10.67 2.22 26.86
N ASP A 571 -11.19 2.26 28.08
CA ASP A 571 -10.79 1.39 29.17
C ASP A 571 -11.46 0.03 29.01
N TRP A 572 -10.73 -0.87 28.36
CA TRP A 572 -11.22 -2.20 28.07
C TRP A 572 -11.33 -3.13 29.27
N THR A 573 -10.75 -2.77 30.42
CA THR A 573 -10.88 -3.59 31.64
C THR A 573 -12.33 -3.64 32.14
N THR A 574 -13.12 -2.62 31.80
CA THR A 574 -14.56 -2.56 32.10
C THR A 574 -15.43 -3.22 31.01
N ILE A 575 -14.97 -3.21 29.76
CA ILE A 575 -15.74 -3.70 28.60
C ILE A 575 -15.59 -5.21 28.42
N LEU A 576 -14.38 -5.75 28.51
CA LEU A 576 -14.12 -7.18 28.27
C LEU A 576 -14.92 -8.12 29.20
N PRO A 577 -15.07 -7.85 30.51
CA PRO A 577 -15.86 -8.72 31.39
C PRO A 577 -17.34 -8.80 31.01
N LEU A 578 -17.87 -7.79 30.31
CA LEU A 578 -19.24 -7.83 29.78
C LEU A 578 -19.33 -8.81 28.59
N LEU A 579 -18.23 -9.01 27.87
CA LEU A 579 -18.16 -9.85 26.68
C LEU A 579 -17.78 -11.31 26.98
N SER A 580 -17.36 -11.64 28.20
CA SER A 580 -16.95 -13.00 28.60
C SER A 580 -18.12 -13.94 28.97
N GLY A 581 -19.34 -13.63 28.53
CA GLY A 581 -20.56 -14.41 28.78
C GLY A 581 -21.39 -14.66 27.52
N ASP A 582 -22.70 -14.88 27.67
CA ASP A 582 -23.61 -14.97 26.51
C ASP A 582 -23.70 -13.59 25.82
N LEU A 583 -22.96 -13.46 24.71
CA LEU A 583 -22.87 -12.22 23.94
C LEU A 583 -24.24 -11.66 23.54
N ARG A 584 -25.27 -12.51 23.38
CA ARG A 584 -26.60 -12.05 22.96
C ARG A 584 -27.20 -11.02 23.91
N PHE A 585 -27.03 -11.23 25.21
CA PHE A 585 -27.61 -10.36 26.23
C PHE A 585 -26.68 -9.20 26.56
N ASN A 586 -25.37 -9.42 26.49
CA ASN A 586 -24.40 -8.47 27.04
C ASN A 586 -23.89 -7.42 26.05
N LEU A 587 -24.07 -7.60 24.72
CA LEU A 587 -23.61 -6.58 23.75
C LEU A 587 -24.30 -5.23 23.96
N SER A 588 -25.54 -5.22 24.45
CA SER A 588 -26.26 -3.98 24.78
C SER A 588 -25.64 -3.24 25.97
N SER A 589 -25.27 -3.98 27.03
CA SER A 589 -24.57 -3.46 28.20
C SER A 589 -23.15 -3.03 27.86
N ALA A 590 -22.44 -3.80 27.03
CA ALA A 590 -21.11 -3.45 26.53
C ALA A 590 -21.15 -2.17 25.70
N LEU A 591 -22.13 -2.00 24.79
CA LEU A 591 -22.30 -0.73 24.06
C LEU A 591 -22.66 0.43 24.99
N ALA A 592 -23.47 0.20 26.02
CA ALA A 592 -23.81 1.24 27.00
C ALA A 592 -22.56 1.71 27.76
N GLU A 593 -21.68 0.79 28.15
CA GLU A 593 -20.41 1.10 28.79
C GLU A 593 -19.44 1.80 27.83
N VAL A 594 -19.33 1.33 26.59
CA VAL A 594 -18.57 2.01 25.54
C VAL A 594 -19.09 3.44 25.34
N LYS A 595 -20.41 3.65 25.29
CA LYS A 595 -21.03 4.98 25.16
C LYS A 595 -20.79 5.89 26.36
N ARG A 596 -20.61 5.32 27.56
CA ARG A 596 -20.24 6.08 28.75
C ARG A 596 -18.85 6.71 28.60
N GLN A 597 -17.94 6.01 27.92
CA GLN A 597 -16.56 6.47 27.69
C GLN A 597 -16.41 7.26 26.37
N LEU A 598 -17.12 6.83 25.33
CA LEU A 598 -17.18 7.40 23.99
C LEU A 598 -18.64 7.63 23.57
N PRO A 599 -19.24 8.78 23.89
CA PRO A 599 -20.65 9.08 23.57
C PRO A 599 -21.00 8.95 22.09
N GLU A 600 -20.03 9.20 21.21
CA GLU A 600 -20.14 9.11 19.74
C GLU A 600 -20.10 7.67 19.19
N ALA A 601 -19.97 6.66 20.07
CA ALA A 601 -19.97 5.26 19.66
C ALA A 601 -21.35 4.85 19.10
N LEU A 602 -21.35 4.35 17.88
CA LEU A 602 -22.55 3.97 17.15
C LEU A 602 -22.86 2.48 17.26
N SER A 603 -21.83 1.63 17.27
CA SER A 603 -22.01 0.19 17.35
C SER A 603 -20.85 -0.53 18.01
N ILE A 604 -21.15 -1.71 18.53
CA ILE A 604 -20.17 -2.72 18.94
C ILE A 604 -20.45 -4.02 18.20
N THR A 605 -19.39 -4.60 17.65
CA THR A 605 -19.44 -5.85 16.89
C THR A 605 -18.39 -6.81 17.43
N VAL A 606 -18.75 -8.07 17.63
CA VAL A 606 -17.81 -9.14 17.98
C VAL A 606 -17.68 -10.09 16.81
N VAL A 607 -16.44 -10.36 16.42
CA VAL A 607 -16.09 -11.28 15.34
C VAL A 607 -15.26 -12.43 15.88
N HIS A 608 -15.41 -13.61 15.29
CA HIS A 608 -14.66 -14.82 15.57
C HIS A 608 -14.26 -15.48 14.26
N ARG A 609 -12.96 -15.64 14.01
CA ARG A 609 -12.44 -16.33 12.82
C ARG A 609 -13.18 -15.97 11.52
N SER A 610 -13.35 -14.68 11.25
CA SER A 610 -14.10 -14.09 10.11
C SER A 610 -15.59 -13.87 10.30
N ASP A 611 -16.23 -14.61 11.20
CA ASP A 611 -17.67 -14.60 11.34
C ASP A 611 -18.11 -13.52 12.33
N VAL A 612 -19.12 -12.76 11.94
CA VAL A 612 -19.80 -11.84 12.85
C VAL A 612 -20.63 -12.65 13.82
N ILE A 613 -20.21 -12.74 15.08
CA ILE A 613 -20.96 -13.44 16.12
C ILE A 613 -22.16 -12.62 16.58
N GLY A 614 -21.98 -11.30 16.66
CA GLY A 614 -23.06 -10.40 17.03
C GLY A 614 -22.69 -8.94 16.81
N THR A 615 -23.69 -8.16 16.41
CA THR A 615 -23.61 -6.71 16.25
C THR A 615 -24.74 -6.07 17.03
N TYR A 616 -24.42 -5.09 17.88
CA TYR A 616 -25.42 -4.25 18.52
C TYR A 616 -25.26 -2.81 18.03
N LEU A 617 -26.35 -2.28 17.46
CA LEU A 617 -26.42 -0.94 16.90
C LEU A 617 -27.14 -0.02 17.90
N GLY A 618 -26.60 1.16 18.13
CA GLY A 618 -27.33 2.23 18.81
C GLY A 618 -28.61 2.61 18.06
N GLN A 619 -29.55 3.25 18.75
CA GLN A 619 -30.71 3.87 18.08
C GLN A 619 -30.22 5.01 17.18
N GLY A 620 -30.53 4.96 15.88
CA GLY A 620 -30.17 5.97 14.88
C GLY A 620 -30.43 5.51 13.44
N ASP A 621 -30.53 6.46 12.50
CA ASP A 621 -30.91 6.25 11.09
C ASP A 621 -29.74 5.74 10.20
N GLU A 622 -28.51 5.66 10.70
CA GLU A 622 -27.30 5.32 9.92
C GLU A 622 -27.03 3.80 9.76
N ARG A 623 -28.06 2.95 9.91
CA ARG A 623 -27.90 1.48 9.87
C ARG A 623 -27.32 0.90 8.56
N PRO A 624 -27.66 1.40 7.35
CA PRO A 624 -27.20 0.78 6.11
C PRO A 624 -25.68 0.91 5.88
N SER A 625 -25.09 2.07 6.20
CA SER A 625 -23.65 2.30 6.05
C SER A 625 -22.82 1.49 7.05
N LEU A 626 -23.37 1.23 8.24
CA LEU A 626 -22.73 0.41 9.26
C LEU A 626 -22.60 -1.06 8.84
N TRP A 627 -23.58 -1.63 8.13
CA TRP A 627 -23.43 -2.99 7.59
C TRP A 627 -22.41 -3.07 6.46
N SER A 628 -22.33 -2.04 5.60
CA SER A 628 -21.25 -1.95 4.62
C SER A 628 -19.89 -1.80 5.29
N LEU A 629 -19.80 -1.07 6.40
CA LEU A 629 -18.57 -0.93 7.19
C LEU A 629 -18.18 -2.24 7.88
N VAL A 630 -19.11 -2.90 8.57
CA VAL A 630 -18.87 -4.24 9.15
C VAL A 630 -18.47 -5.20 8.04
N GLY A 631 -19.16 -5.17 6.90
CA GLY A 631 -18.77 -5.90 5.69
C GLY A 631 -17.35 -5.53 5.24
N VAL A 632 -16.96 -4.27 5.14
CA VAL A 632 -15.57 -3.87 4.82
C VAL A 632 -14.57 -4.51 5.79
N LEU A 633 -14.92 -4.57 7.07
CA LEU A 633 -14.05 -5.06 8.14
C LEU A 633 -14.07 -6.60 8.28
N THR A 634 -15.11 -7.29 7.80
CA THR A 634 -15.29 -8.76 7.94
C THR A 634 -15.33 -9.53 6.61
N CYS A 635 -15.68 -8.88 5.49
CA CYS A 635 -15.77 -9.48 4.16
C CYS A 635 -14.43 -10.00 3.63
N GLN A 636 -13.30 -9.64 4.24
CA GLN A 636 -12.02 -10.21 3.81
C GLN A 636 -11.85 -11.69 4.12
N GLN A 637 -12.68 -12.26 4.99
CA GLN A 637 -12.34 -13.56 5.57
C GLN A 637 -13.48 -14.59 5.40
N ALA A 638 -14.76 -14.17 5.50
CA ALA A 638 -15.92 -15.06 5.35
C ALA A 638 -16.47 -15.22 3.92
N ALA A 639 -16.43 -14.17 3.08
CA ALA A 639 -17.00 -14.24 1.72
C ALA A 639 -16.14 -15.07 0.75
N TYR A 640 -14.95 -15.45 1.20
CA TYR A 640 -13.94 -16.01 0.33
C TYR A 640 -13.39 -17.37 0.77
N GLY A 641 -13.47 -17.78 2.05
CA GLY A 641 -12.69 -18.94 2.49
C GLY A 641 -11.20 -18.83 2.11
N THR A 642 -10.74 -17.61 1.85
CA THR A 642 -9.44 -17.30 1.27
C THR A 642 -8.49 -17.04 2.40
N ASP A 643 -7.64 -18.02 2.63
CA ASP A 643 -6.36 -17.82 3.27
C ASP A 643 -5.67 -16.52 2.81
N PRO A 644 -4.88 -15.86 3.68
CA PRO A 644 -4.08 -14.68 3.34
C PRO A 644 -3.21 -14.85 2.07
N TRP A 645 -3.01 -16.10 1.65
CA TRP A 645 -2.29 -16.52 0.46
C TRP A 645 -3.02 -16.32 -0.87
N THR A 646 -4.36 -16.21 -0.86
CA THR A 646 -5.20 -16.22 -2.06
C THR A 646 -5.66 -14.84 -2.55
N ASN A 647 -5.30 -13.75 -1.85
CA ASN A 647 -5.32 -12.43 -2.48
C ASN A 647 -4.18 -12.39 -3.51
N THR A 648 -4.56 -12.67 -4.77
CA THR A 648 -3.72 -12.88 -5.96
C THR A 648 -2.98 -11.67 -6.44
N SER A 649 -3.36 -10.49 -5.98
CA SER A 649 -2.88 -9.28 -6.55
C SER A 649 -2.09 -8.53 -5.49
N ASP A 650 -0.77 -8.48 -5.66
CA ASP A 650 0.08 -7.41 -5.12
C ASP A 650 -0.48 -6.00 -5.50
N ARG A 651 -1.48 -5.94 -6.40
CA ARG A 651 -2.28 -4.76 -6.74
C ARG A 651 -3.00 -4.14 -5.54
N PHE A 652 -3.29 -4.92 -4.49
CA PHE A 652 -3.88 -4.39 -3.27
C PHE A 652 -3.40 -5.13 -2.02
N ASP A 653 -2.29 -4.65 -1.45
CA ASP A 653 -1.80 -5.19 -0.19
C ASP A 653 -2.70 -4.75 0.97
N TRP A 654 -3.72 -5.56 1.21
CA TRP A 654 -4.60 -5.49 2.38
C TRP A 654 -4.18 -6.49 3.46
N SER A 655 -2.97 -7.05 3.38
CA SER A 655 -2.50 -8.05 4.36
C SER A 655 -2.46 -7.50 5.79
N ASP A 656 -2.45 -6.18 5.92
CA ASP A 656 -2.49 -5.48 7.20
C ASP A 656 -3.92 -5.31 7.75
N LEU A 657 -4.99 -5.63 7.01
CA LEU A 657 -6.36 -5.46 7.52
C LEU A 657 -6.81 -6.55 8.49
N PRO A 658 -6.49 -7.85 8.32
CA PRO A 658 -6.83 -8.86 9.30
C PRO A 658 -6.30 -8.52 10.70
N ILE A 659 -7.11 -8.83 11.71
CA ILE A 659 -6.76 -8.69 13.13
C ILE A 659 -6.78 -10.04 13.87
N LEU A 660 -7.54 -11.01 13.34
CA LEU A 660 -7.59 -12.38 13.83
C LEU A 660 -6.91 -13.30 12.84
N SER A 661 -6.19 -14.26 13.39
CA SER A 661 -5.42 -15.27 12.71
C SER A 661 -6.06 -16.62 12.98
N ALA A 662 -5.82 -17.59 12.10
CA ALA A 662 -6.38 -18.92 12.25
C ALA A 662 -5.81 -19.68 13.45
N GLU A 663 -4.54 -19.42 13.79
CA GLU A 663 -3.78 -20.11 14.84
C GLU A 663 -3.45 -19.22 16.05
N GLY A 664 -3.90 -17.96 16.05
CA GLY A 664 -3.66 -17.03 17.16
C GLY A 664 -4.36 -17.45 18.46
N PRO A 665 -3.86 -17.06 19.64
CA PRO A 665 -4.49 -17.30 20.93
C PRO A 665 -5.78 -16.50 21.11
N TYR A 666 -6.05 -15.53 20.23
CA TYR A 666 -7.28 -14.76 20.25
C TYR A 666 -8.31 -15.42 19.36
N ASP A 667 -9.38 -15.90 19.99
CA ASP A 667 -10.52 -16.44 19.27
C ASP A 667 -11.41 -15.30 18.71
N TYR A 668 -11.43 -14.14 19.37
CA TYR A 668 -12.38 -13.06 19.08
C TYR A 668 -11.70 -11.69 18.93
N ALA A 669 -12.35 -10.80 18.18
CA ALA A 669 -12.04 -9.38 18.16
C ALA A 669 -13.31 -8.55 18.36
N VAL A 670 -13.18 -7.45 19.08
CA VAL A 670 -14.25 -6.46 19.24
C VAL A 670 -13.95 -5.27 18.36
N LEU A 671 -14.97 -4.81 17.65
CA LEU A 671 -14.93 -3.62 16.82
C LEU A 671 -15.94 -2.62 17.38
N VAL A 672 -15.46 -1.44 17.75
CA VAL A 672 -16.29 -0.30 18.16
C VAL A 672 -16.24 0.74 17.07
N VAL A 673 -17.40 1.07 16.50
CA VAL A 673 -17.51 2.09 15.46
C VAL A 673 -17.96 3.39 16.08
N VAL A 674 -17.23 4.46 15.79
CA VAL A 674 -17.44 5.82 16.29
C VAL A 674 -17.59 6.76 15.12
N ARG A 675 -18.52 7.72 15.24
CA ARG A 675 -18.61 8.82 14.28
C ARG A 675 -17.55 9.87 14.60
N ASP A 676 -16.77 10.27 13.61
CA ASP A 676 -15.73 11.28 13.77
C ASP A 676 -15.89 12.34 12.68
N GLY A 677 -16.72 13.35 12.98
CA GLY A 677 -17.15 14.36 12.00
C GLY A 677 -17.84 13.73 10.79
N ASP A 678 -17.28 13.96 9.60
CA ASP A 678 -17.77 13.40 8.32
C ASP A 678 -17.21 12.00 8.01
N GLY A 679 -16.37 11.46 8.90
CA GLY A 679 -15.76 10.15 8.77
C GLY A 679 -16.18 9.16 9.85
N TRP A 680 -15.49 8.03 9.86
CA TRP A 680 -15.70 6.91 10.75
C TRP A 680 -14.37 6.52 11.38
N THR A 681 -14.37 6.25 12.68
CA THR A 681 -13.23 5.65 13.38
C THR A 681 -13.66 4.31 13.96
N VAL A 682 -12.87 3.26 13.71
CA VAL A 682 -13.14 1.90 14.13
C VAL A 682 -12.02 1.46 15.06
N TYR A 683 -12.34 1.30 16.34
CA TYR A 683 -11.41 0.71 17.30
C TYR A 683 -11.55 -0.79 17.26
N ARG A 684 -10.47 -1.50 17.00
CA ARG A 684 -10.44 -2.97 16.98
C ARG A 684 -9.50 -3.48 18.05
N ARG A 685 -9.93 -4.49 18.81
CA ARG A 685 -9.08 -5.13 19.82
C ARG A 685 -9.28 -6.64 19.81
N PRO A 686 -8.21 -7.44 19.63
CA PRO A 686 -8.30 -8.88 19.81
C PRO A 686 -8.41 -9.20 21.30
N PHE A 687 -9.12 -10.28 21.63
CA PHE A 687 -9.21 -10.77 23.00
C PHE A 687 -9.45 -12.27 23.03
N ARG A 688 -9.07 -12.87 24.16
CA ARG A 688 -9.27 -14.29 24.45
C ARG A 688 -10.32 -14.43 25.53
N THR A 689 -11.19 -15.43 25.39
CA THR A 689 -12.12 -15.83 26.45
C THR A 689 -11.85 -17.29 26.81
N THR A 690 -11.88 -17.61 28.11
CA THR A 690 -11.76 -18.99 28.59
C THR A 690 -13.05 -19.77 28.40
N THR A 691 -14.18 -19.08 28.27
CA THR A 691 -15.49 -19.68 28.00
C THR A 691 -15.81 -19.52 26.52
N PRO A 692 -16.00 -20.61 25.75
CA PRO A 692 -16.35 -20.50 24.34
C PRO A 692 -17.68 -19.75 24.22
N VAL A 693 -17.72 -18.77 23.32
CA VAL A 693 -18.96 -18.04 23.04
C VAL A 693 -19.87 -18.93 22.21
N LEU A 694 -21.05 -19.26 22.73
CA LEU A 694 -22.05 -20.04 22.02
C LEU A 694 -22.61 -19.23 20.84
N ALA A 695 -22.34 -19.69 19.62
CA ALA A 695 -22.87 -19.10 18.39
C ALA A 695 -24.41 -19.33 18.27
N PRO A 696 -25.14 -18.47 17.54
CA PRO A 696 -26.56 -18.70 17.29
C PRO A 696 -26.82 -19.94 16.43
N GLY A 697 -27.38 -21.00 17.04
CA GLY A 697 -27.85 -22.20 16.35
C GLY A 697 -27.19 -23.52 16.74
N GLN A 698 -26.32 -23.52 17.76
CA GLN A 698 -25.89 -24.72 18.49
C GLN A 698 -26.69 -24.92 19.78
#